data_AF-A0A838DQV2-F1
#
_entry.id   AF-A0A838DQV2-F1
#
_cell.length_a   1.000
_cell.length_b   1.000
_cell.length_c   1.000
_cell.angle_alpha   90.00
_cell.angle_beta   90.00
_cell.angle_gamma   90.00
#
_symmetry.space_group_name_H-M   'P 1'
#
loop_
_entity.id
_entity.type
_entity.pdbx_description
1 polymer ?
#
loop_
_entity_poly.entity_id
_entity_poly.type
_entity_poly.pdbx_seq_one_letter_code
_entity_poly.pdbx_strand_id
1 'polypeptide(L)'
;MSDLEGVLLSDYLLLQCVSKGGVADVYRARQNGEGEHEVAVKIFRPGYAQRESFRDYFMSEAEKVGQLDHPHILPLLEFGEGEGLLYVVEPFIKTGTLEDLLRRVGGRFPAMQALPIMQQLCSAVQYAHDREVMHGSIKPSNVFVAPDGRMLLADYCIARGYDDSQQSLTRIGWGSAEYAAPEQSLGVLRKSSDIYALGVLLFRILTGSPPFSGQTPVEVLLKHVRQPPPSARTLDSHISDAVDDVLRTALQKRSDDRFSSADEFSRALAAAVAIAPTASPVTRPVAGMVPQPALRQASPASDPQTPIPPSVLFAPSAETPIPPAAPAAPLSNEQVLLPPEPPPAAPGSGSDITASRQQNFRPESENKHKDPTTIRFWSVDPAEWSPVANEQTGNAGSVPLTASEYLQRMSAPSAVEGPPAAPAALSFSAPLFLPSVPASPPPPTPLAEPDSEDKKAPRLKKLLPIIVVALLLLGLLGALLSPLLFPRDNPTSTQAGQSASPANPTVGTQSVASATTSPKKAGTATPGAQKTPVATATHSPAHPTPGATNQPAPVFTCTSGSISIDGSANFQPAVQQLAADYNNQCNNSGTFNLNANGSKSSLDSLANGSIDLAYSDLPSAGRSGLVDYPVGGLLFAVAVNSDTRVTRLSTAQLQGIYSGKITNWSQVGGSNEPVQVITRPSDSAIRAVFEWYVLKGSRQSVGGISLWSDSTDAVAQKIVDTSGSISYIPVAAVPVNGAQSIAINGVSPSASSLAGGAYPFWTVEHLYTNQAATGLDQSFIVFCSTTTGTNDLASNGAVPIRRIAPATLSAHRAGPTV
;
A
#
# COMPACT_ATOMS: atom_id res chain seq x y z
N MET A 1 -9.89 5.65 -29.54
CA MET A 1 -11.21 5.87 -30.18
C MET A 1 -11.06 5.86 -31.70
N SER A 2 -12.09 6.25 -32.47
CA SER A 2 -11.88 6.83 -33.81
C SER A 2 -10.97 8.06 -33.70
N ASP A 3 -10.29 8.45 -34.78
CA ASP A 3 -9.30 9.53 -34.69
C ASP A 3 -9.95 10.89 -34.50
N LEU A 4 -9.57 11.59 -33.41
CA LEU A 4 -10.05 12.93 -33.10
C LEU A 4 -9.10 14.02 -33.66
N GLU A 5 -8.14 13.66 -34.51
CA GLU A 5 -7.32 14.63 -35.24
C GLU A 5 -8.19 15.55 -36.10
N GLY A 6 -7.92 16.86 -36.06
CA GLY A 6 -8.71 17.90 -36.71
C GLY A 6 -10.02 18.27 -36.00
N VAL A 7 -10.30 17.70 -34.83
CA VAL A 7 -11.48 18.04 -34.01
C VAL A 7 -11.16 19.18 -33.05
N LEU A 8 -12.11 20.10 -32.87
CA LEU A 8 -12.09 21.12 -31.83
C LEU A 8 -12.81 20.59 -30.58
N LEU A 9 -12.09 20.56 -29.45
CA LEU A 9 -12.60 20.16 -28.14
C LEU A 9 -12.37 21.30 -27.14
N SER A 10 -13.45 21.91 -26.63
CA SER A 10 -13.36 23.22 -25.94
C SER A 10 -12.56 24.20 -26.83
N ASP A 11 -11.63 24.95 -26.28
CA ASP A 11 -10.72 25.84 -27.01
C ASP A 11 -9.48 25.15 -27.62
N TYR A 12 -9.47 23.81 -27.74
CA TYR A 12 -8.29 23.05 -28.17
C TYR A 12 -8.50 22.32 -29.51
N LEU A 13 -7.76 22.74 -30.54
CA LEU A 13 -7.70 22.04 -31.82
C LEU A 13 -6.74 20.86 -31.71
N LEU A 14 -7.28 19.64 -31.75
CA LEU A 14 -6.51 18.40 -31.64
C LEU A 14 -5.74 18.18 -32.96
N LEU A 15 -4.40 18.20 -32.92
CA LEU A 15 -3.55 18.14 -34.10
C LEU A 15 -3.08 16.73 -34.44
N GLN A 16 -2.64 15.97 -33.43
CA GLN A 16 -2.03 14.65 -33.63
C GLN A 16 -2.25 13.76 -32.40
N CYS A 17 -2.66 12.51 -32.59
CA CYS A 17 -2.73 11.53 -31.52
C CYS A 17 -1.30 11.07 -31.13
N VAL A 18 -0.85 11.44 -29.94
CA VAL A 18 0.49 11.13 -29.41
C VAL A 18 0.51 9.76 -28.73
N SER A 19 -0.59 9.35 -28.10
CA SER A 19 -0.70 8.06 -27.42
C SER A 19 -2.14 7.58 -27.37
N LYS A 20 -2.39 6.29 -27.65
CA LYS A 20 -3.71 5.65 -27.50
C LYS A 20 -3.67 4.71 -26.29
N GLY A 21 -4.53 4.93 -25.31
CA GLY A 21 -4.51 4.27 -24.00
C GLY A 21 -5.85 3.63 -23.65
N GLY A 22 -5.84 2.66 -22.72
CA GLY A 22 -7.05 1.93 -22.33
C GLY A 22 -8.10 2.77 -21.58
N VAL A 23 -7.67 3.87 -20.95
CA VAL A 23 -8.52 4.77 -20.15
C VAL A 23 -8.72 6.13 -20.84
N ALA A 24 -7.65 6.68 -21.40
CA ALA A 24 -7.61 7.95 -22.11
C ALA A 24 -6.64 7.86 -23.29
N ASP A 25 -6.91 8.65 -24.33
CA ASP A 25 -6.00 8.89 -25.45
C ASP A 25 -5.40 10.31 -25.29
N VAL A 26 -4.13 10.53 -25.67
CA VAL A 26 -3.42 11.81 -25.53
C VAL A 26 -3.15 12.40 -26.92
N TYR A 27 -3.49 13.66 -27.11
CA TYR A 27 -3.29 14.40 -28.36
C TYR A 27 -2.35 15.59 -28.13
N ARG A 28 -1.46 15.87 -29.10
CA ARG A 28 -0.88 17.20 -29.25
C ARG A 28 -1.98 18.09 -29.80
N ALA A 29 -2.26 19.20 -29.15
CA ALA A 29 -3.26 20.16 -29.56
C ALA A 29 -2.68 21.58 -29.58
N ARG A 30 -3.39 22.50 -30.24
CA ARG A 30 -3.13 23.94 -30.19
C ARG A 30 -4.29 24.63 -29.50
N GLN A 31 -3.98 25.49 -28.54
CA GLN A 31 -4.99 26.37 -27.96
C GLN A 31 -5.43 27.42 -28.99
N ASN A 32 -6.74 27.58 -29.16
CA ASN A 32 -7.37 28.46 -30.12
C ASN A 32 -7.44 29.89 -29.56
N GLY A 33 -6.68 30.83 -30.13
CA GLY A 33 -6.59 32.21 -29.62
C GLY A 33 -5.24 32.88 -29.91
N GLU A 34 -5.02 34.07 -29.36
CA GLU A 34 -3.74 34.77 -29.49
C GLU A 34 -2.64 34.08 -28.66
N GLY A 35 -1.83 33.24 -29.31
CA GLY A 35 -0.62 32.66 -28.70
C GLY A 35 -0.14 31.35 -29.32
N GLU A 36 -1.00 30.58 -30.00
CA GLU A 36 -0.68 29.28 -30.64
C GLU A 36 0.13 28.30 -29.77
N HIS A 37 -0.08 28.29 -28.45
CA HIS A 37 0.64 27.40 -27.55
C HIS A 37 0.26 25.93 -27.82
N GLU A 38 1.29 25.08 -27.98
CA GLU A 38 1.10 23.63 -28.08
C GLU A 38 0.96 23.01 -26.68
N VAL A 39 -0.09 22.21 -26.52
CA VAL A 39 -0.44 21.52 -25.27
C VAL A 39 -0.67 20.04 -25.51
N ALA A 40 -0.53 19.23 -24.46
CA ALA A 40 -1.00 17.86 -24.43
C ALA A 40 -2.44 17.85 -23.88
N VAL A 41 -3.40 17.37 -24.68
CA VAL A 41 -4.80 17.19 -24.27
C VAL A 41 -5.07 15.71 -24.09
N LYS A 42 -5.35 15.30 -22.86
CA LYS A 42 -5.62 13.92 -22.46
C LYS A 42 -7.12 13.72 -22.32
N ILE A 43 -7.69 12.93 -23.23
CA ILE A 43 -9.13 12.78 -23.43
C ILE A 43 -9.54 11.40 -22.92
N PHE A 44 -10.42 11.37 -21.93
CA PHE A 44 -10.91 10.12 -21.33
C PHE A 44 -11.99 9.49 -22.22
N ARG A 45 -12.01 8.15 -22.27
CA ARG A 45 -12.95 7.42 -23.14
C ARG A 45 -14.42 7.70 -22.71
N PRO A 46 -15.38 7.79 -23.66
CA PRO A 46 -16.77 8.21 -23.36
C PRO A 46 -17.47 7.47 -22.22
N GLY A 47 -17.22 6.17 -22.05
CA GLY A 47 -17.81 5.35 -20.97
C GLY A 47 -17.35 5.69 -19.54
N TYR A 48 -16.40 6.64 -19.39
CA TYR A 48 -16.05 7.28 -18.13
C TYR A 48 -16.86 8.56 -17.89
N ALA A 49 -16.98 9.44 -18.90
CA ALA A 49 -17.75 10.68 -18.82
C ALA A 49 -19.25 10.46 -18.53
N GLN A 50 -19.81 9.34 -19.02
CA GLN A 50 -21.22 8.98 -18.81
C GLN A 50 -21.57 8.56 -17.36
N ARG A 51 -20.60 8.41 -16.46
CA ARG A 51 -20.83 8.02 -15.07
C ARG A 51 -20.70 9.24 -14.18
N GLU A 52 -21.84 9.74 -13.67
CA GLU A 52 -21.90 10.92 -12.80
C GLU A 52 -20.90 10.87 -11.64
N SER A 53 -20.87 9.76 -10.90
CA SER A 53 -19.92 9.60 -9.78
C SER A 53 -18.44 9.51 -10.23
N PHE A 54 -18.13 9.08 -11.47
CA PHE A 54 -16.76 9.18 -12.00
C PHE A 54 -16.41 10.61 -12.35
N ARG A 55 -17.34 11.35 -12.99
CA ARG A 55 -17.15 12.77 -13.32
C ARG A 55 -16.91 13.58 -12.06
N ASP A 56 -17.74 13.42 -11.03
CA ASP A 56 -17.64 14.21 -9.79
C ASP A 56 -16.31 13.92 -9.07
N TYR A 57 -15.89 12.64 -9.03
CA TYR A 57 -14.57 12.25 -8.55
C TYR A 57 -13.44 12.82 -9.41
N PHE A 58 -13.55 12.75 -10.73
CA PHE A 58 -12.57 13.28 -11.68
C PHE A 58 -12.37 14.79 -11.50
N MET A 59 -13.45 15.56 -11.39
CA MET A 59 -13.37 17.01 -11.17
C MET A 59 -12.72 17.33 -9.82
N SER A 60 -13.13 16.66 -8.75
CA SER A 60 -12.57 16.87 -7.41
C SER A 60 -11.08 16.50 -7.33
N GLU A 61 -10.65 15.43 -8.00
CA GLU A 61 -9.26 15.00 -7.97
C GLU A 61 -8.37 15.83 -8.93
N ALA A 62 -8.90 16.21 -10.10
CA ALA A 62 -8.23 17.14 -11.00
C ALA A 62 -8.05 18.53 -10.38
N GLU A 63 -9.03 19.02 -9.60
CA GLU A 63 -8.91 20.28 -8.86
C GLU A 63 -7.74 20.25 -7.86
N LYS A 64 -7.58 19.17 -7.08
CA LYS A 64 -6.43 19.02 -6.17
C LYS A 64 -5.10 18.98 -6.91
N VAL A 65 -5.03 18.30 -8.05
CA VAL A 65 -3.83 18.25 -8.90
C VAL A 65 -3.51 19.62 -9.50
N GLY A 66 -4.53 20.37 -9.94
CA GLY A 66 -4.37 21.73 -10.48
C GLY A 66 -3.92 22.77 -9.44
N GLN A 67 -4.06 22.49 -8.15
CA GLN A 67 -3.51 23.31 -7.06
C GLN A 67 -2.02 23.01 -6.76
N LEU A 68 -1.39 22.05 -7.46
CA LEU A 68 0.02 21.71 -7.25
C LEU A 68 0.97 22.63 -8.05
N ASP A 69 1.52 23.63 -7.38
CA ASP A 69 2.63 24.46 -7.90
C ASP A 69 3.98 24.02 -7.30
N HIS A 70 4.84 23.38 -8.09
CA HIS A 70 6.17 22.93 -7.66
C HIS A 70 7.13 22.82 -8.86
N PRO A 71 8.42 23.21 -8.73
CA PRO A 71 9.37 23.25 -9.86
C PRO A 71 9.72 21.90 -10.51
N HIS A 72 9.26 20.79 -9.92
CA HIS A 72 9.44 19.42 -10.41
C HIS A 72 8.11 18.66 -10.63
N ILE A 73 6.98 19.37 -10.65
CA ILE A 73 5.67 18.86 -11.09
C ILE A 73 5.35 19.52 -12.44
N LEU A 74 4.84 18.76 -13.41
CA LEU A 74 4.28 19.32 -14.63
C LEU A 74 2.90 19.94 -14.29
N PRO A 75 2.69 21.24 -14.51
CA PRO A 75 1.47 21.90 -14.07
C PRO A 75 0.26 21.46 -14.90
N LEU A 76 -0.88 21.29 -14.23
CA LEU A 76 -2.18 21.15 -14.87
C LEU A 76 -2.61 22.55 -15.36
N LEU A 77 -2.78 22.73 -16.67
CA LEU A 77 -3.21 24.01 -17.23
C LEU A 77 -4.73 24.18 -17.13
N GLU A 78 -5.46 23.12 -17.48
CA GLU A 78 -6.92 23.10 -17.48
C GLU A 78 -7.44 21.67 -17.33
N PHE A 79 -8.65 21.51 -16.83
CA PHE A 79 -9.39 20.26 -16.81
C PHE A 79 -10.88 20.55 -16.91
N GLY A 80 -11.67 19.64 -17.47
CA GLY A 80 -13.10 19.86 -17.58
C GLY A 80 -13.87 18.80 -18.34
N GLU A 81 -15.13 19.12 -18.63
CA GLU A 81 -16.02 18.37 -19.52
C GLU A 81 -16.29 19.25 -20.74
N GLY A 82 -16.07 18.72 -21.94
CA GLY A 82 -16.32 19.40 -23.20
C GLY A 82 -16.86 18.40 -24.21
N GLU A 83 -17.92 18.73 -24.94
CA GLU A 83 -18.48 17.87 -25.98
C GLU A 83 -18.82 16.44 -25.51
N GLY A 84 -19.20 16.27 -24.24
CA GLY A 84 -19.49 14.97 -23.60
C GLY A 84 -18.26 14.11 -23.29
N LEU A 85 -17.06 14.70 -23.31
CA LEU A 85 -15.79 14.07 -22.99
C LEU A 85 -15.12 14.76 -21.81
N LEU A 86 -14.56 13.99 -20.88
CA LEU A 86 -13.68 14.53 -19.84
C LEU A 86 -12.28 14.70 -20.40
N TYR A 87 -11.64 15.83 -20.12
CA TYR A 87 -10.31 16.15 -20.61
C TYR A 87 -9.44 16.85 -19.57
N VAL A 88 -8.13 16.74 -19.75
CA VAL A 88 -7.07 17.40 -18.99
C VAL A 88 -6.08 18.00 -19.98
N VAL A 89 -5.54 19.18 -19.67
CA VAL A 89 -4.58 19.93 -20.48
C VAL A 89 -3.29 20.16 -19.70
N GLU A 90 -2.16 19.80 -20.29
CA GLU A 90 -0.81 19.95 -19.74
C GLU A 90 0.12 20.59 -20.79
N PRO A 91 1.26 21.21 -20.43
CA PRO A 91 2.23 21.73 -21.39
C PRO A 91 2.82 20.63 -22.29
N PHE A 92 2.95 20.87 -23.59
CA PHE A 92 3.54 19.88 -24.50
C PHE A 92 5.09 19.88 -24.44
N ILE A 93 5.67 18.91 -23.72
CA ILE A 93 7.13 18.82 -23.54
C ILE A 93 7.80 18.05 -24.70
N LYS A 94 8.60 18.77 -25.51
CA LYS A 94 9.28 18.23 -26.71
C LYS A 94 10.62 17.51 -26.44
N THR A 95 11.20 17.69 -25.27
CA THR A 95 12.55 17.23 -24.91
C THR A 95 12.65 15.76 -24.48
N GLY A 96 11.51 15.07 -24.34
CA GLY A 96 11.42 13.65 -24.04
C GLY A 96 11.39 13.30 -22.54
N THR A 97 11.43 12.01 -22.26
CA THR A 97 11.23 11.44 -20.91
C THR A 97 12.50 10.87 -20.31
N LEU A 98 12.48 10.57 -19.00
CA LEU A 98 13.53 9.83 -18.31
C LEU A 98 13.72 8.42 -18.90
N GLU A 99 12.68 7.81 -19.44
CA GLU A 99 12.78 6.54 -20.19
C GLU A 99 13.62 6.69 -21.47
N ASP A 100 13.45 7.80 -22.20
CA ASP A 100 14.26 8.10 -23.39
C ASP A 100 15.70 8.45 -23.02
N LEU A 101 15.89 9.19 -21.93
CA LEU A 101 17.21 9.50 -21.38
C LEU A 101 17.96 8.22 -20.99
N LEU A 102 17.32 7.33 -20.20
CA LEU A 102 17.89 6.02 -19.82
C LEU A 102 18.27 5.20 -21.06
N ARG A 103 17.39 5.15 -22.07
CA ARG A 103 17.68 4.43 -23.33
C ARG A 103 18.89 5.00 -24.08
N ARG A 104 19.05 6.33 -24.11
CA ARG A 104 20.18 7.01 -24.78
C ARG A 104 21.52 6.77 -24.07
N VAL A 105 21.56 6.73 -22.74
CA VAL A 105 22.83 6.59 -21.97
C VAL A 105 23.31 5.15 -21.76
N GLY A 106 22.65 4.15 -22.38
CA GLY A 106 22.99 2.73 -22.19
C GLY A 106 22.28 2.05 -21.03
N GLY A 107 21.17 2.61 -20.57
CA GLY A 107 20.19 1.95 -19.70
C GLY A 107 20.26 2.30 -18.22
N ARG A 108 21.39 2.81 -17.71
CA ARG A 108 21.63 2.99 -16.26
C ARG A 108 22.54 4.17 -15.92
N PHE A 109 22.42 4.66 -14.69
CA PHE A 109 23.23 5.73 -14.10
C PHE A 109 23.93 5.25 -12.82
N PRO A 110 25.19 5.64 -12.56
CA PRO A 110 25.83 5.48 -11.25
C PRO A 110 25.05 6.21 -10.15
N ALA A 111 25.15 5.75 -8.91
CA ALA A 111 24.37 6.30 -7.78
C ALA A 111 24.56 7.81 -7.55
N MET A 112 25.77 8.33 -7.80
CA MET A 112 26.07 9.78 -7.78
C MET A 112 25.27 10.60 -8.81
N GLN A 113 24.91 10.00 -9.96
CA GLN A 113 24.12 10.65 -11.02
C GLN A 113 22.61 10.38 -10.84
N ALA A 114 22.25 9.24 -10.22
CA ALA A 114 20.88 8.92 -9.84
C ALA A 114 20.35 9.84 -8.71
N LEU A 115 21.18 10.17 -7.73
CA LEU A 115 20.81 10.97 -6.57
C LEU A 115 20.09 12.30 -6.91
N PRO A 116 20.63 13.21 -7.75
CA PRO A 116 19.96 14.47 -8.06
C PRO A 116 18.65 14.30 -8.84
N ILE A 117 18.48 13.21 -9.60
CA ILE A 117 17.20 12.86 -10.25
C ILE A 117 16.18 12.48 -9.17
N MET A 118 16.57 11.56 -8.26
CA MET A 118 15.68 11.10 -7.19
C MET A 118 15.33 12.20 -6.21
N GLN A 119 16.24 13.12 -5.89
CA GLN A 119 15.96 14.27 -5.00
C GLN A 119 14.86 15.18 -5.56
N GLN A 120 14.91 15.49 -6.87
CA GLN A 120 13.88 16.30 -7.53
C GLN A 120 12.50 15.61 -7.49
N LEU A 121 12.47 14.31 -7.79
CA LEU A 121 11.24 13.50 -7.77
C LEU A 121 10.69 13.32 -6.36
N CYS A 122 11.54 13.07 -5.36
CA CYS A 122 11.11 12.96 -3.96
C CYS A 122 10.58 14.29 -3.43
N SER A 123 11.15 15.43 -3.85
CA SER A 123 10.63 16.75 -3.51
C SER A 123 9.22 16.99 -4.08
N ALA A 124 9.00 16.64 -5.37
CA ALA A 124 7.67 16.71 -6.01
C ALA A 124 6.65 15.80 -5.32
N VAL A 125 7.02 14.54 -5.06
CA VAL A 125 6.14 13.57 -4.40
C VAL A 125 5.83 13.98 -2.97
N GLN A 126 6.80 14.47 -2.19
CA GLN A 126 6.56 14.99 -0.84
C GLN A 126 5.58 16.16 -0.86
N TYR A 127 5.80 17.14 -1.74
CA TYR A 127 4.95 18.32 -1.87
C TYR A 127 3.48 17.99 -2.18
N ALA A 128 3.25 16.98 -3.03
CA ALA A 128 1.93 16.45 -3.33
C ALA A 128 1.34 15.65 -2.16
N HIS A 129 2.16 14.82 -1.49
CA HIS A 129 1.76 14.06 -0.30
C HIS A 129 1.32 14.96 0.86
N ASP A 130 1.97 16.11 1.05
CA ASP A 130 1.60 17.11 2.06
C ASP A 130 0.22 17.75 1.78
N ARG A 131 -0.30 17.61 0.56
CA ARG A 131 -1.64 18.03 0.11
C ARG A 131 -2.61 16.85 -0.11
N GLU A 132 -2.26 15.68 0.42
CA GLU A 132 -3.03 14.44 0.29
C GLU A 132 -3.24 13.94 -1.15
N VAL A 133 -2.42 14.38 -2.10
CA VAL A 133 -2.43 13.89 -3.49
C VAL A 133 -1.38 12.80 -3.65
N MET A 134 -1.80 11.60 -4.06
CA MET A 134 -0.89 10.50 -4.42
C MET A 134 -0.74 10.40 -5.94
N HIS A 135 0.47 10.12 -6.41
CA HIS A 135 0.75 10.08 -7.85
C HIS A 135 0.20 8.79 -8.48
N GLY A 136 0.50 7.63 -7.88
CA GLY A 136 -0.06 6.33 -8.22
C GLY A 136 0.41 5.71 -9.54
N SER A 137 1.22 6.42 -10.34
CA SER A 137 1.69 6.03 -11.67
C SER A 137 3.20 6.31 -11.92
N ILE A 138 4.03 6.42 -10.87
CA ILE A 138 5.45 6.81 -10.99
C ILE A 138 6.23 5.77 -11.82
N LYS A 139 6.80 6.20 -12.95
CA LYS A 139 7.65 5.40 -13.85
C LYS A 139 8.44 6.31 -14.80
N PRO A 140 9.53 5.85 -15.45
CA PRO A 140 10.38 6.68 -16.29
C PRO A 140 9.67 7.42 -17.44
N SER A 141 8.60 6.87 -18.00
CA SER A 141 7.82 7.53 -19.08
C SER A 141 6.96 8.70 -18.60
N ASN A 142 6.77 8.84 -17.29
CA ASN A 142 5.93 9.86 -16.66
C ASN A 142 6.78 10.95 -15.97
N VAL A 143 8.09 10.92 -16.21
CA VAL A 143 9.04 11.95 -15.81
C VAL A 143 9.59 12.58 -17.07
N PHE A 144 9.21 13.82 -17.36
CA PHE A 144 9.77 14.59 -18.46
C PHE A 144 11.09 15.23 -18.07
N VAL A 145 11.99 15.39 -19.04
CA VAL A 145 13.25 16.12 -18.86
C VAL A 145 13.07 17.49 -19.51
N ALA A 146 13.06 18.56 -18.71
CA ALA A 146 12.94 19.93 -19.19
C ALA A 146 14.22 20.37 -19.98
N PRO A 147 14.15 21.41 -20.83
CA PRO A 147 15.31 21.91 -21.59
C PRO A 147 16.48 22.40 -20.72
N ASP A 148 16.25 22.74 -19.45
CA ASP A 148 17.29 23.10 -18.47
C ASP A 148 17.86 21.89 -17.70
N GLY A 149 17.33 20.69 -17.96
CA GLY A 149 17.74 19.44 -17.30
C GLY A 149 16.95 19.09 -16.03
N ARG A 150 15.96 19.89 -15.62
CA ARG A 150 15.07 19.53 -14.50
C ARG A 150 14.18 18.35 -14.85
N MET A 151 13.89 17.51 -13.86
CA MET A 151 12.86 16.48 -13.93
C MET A 151 11.50 17.12 -13.64
N LEU A 152 10.49 16.80 -14.45
CA LEU A 152 9.09 17.20 -14.27
C LEU A 152 8.23 15.94 -14.17
N LEU A 153 7.66 15.69 -12.99
CA LEU A 153 6.74 14.58 -12.74
C LEU A 153 5.35 14.94 -13.27
N ALA A 154 4.81 14.11 -14.16
CA ALA A 154 3.56 14.34 -14.88
C ALA A 154 2.62 13.14 -14.77
N ASP A 155 1.40 13.26 -15.30
CA ASP A 155 0.51 12.11 -15.49
C ASP A 155 -0.06 11.54 -14.16
N TYR A 156 -0.33 12.44 -13.19
CA TYR A 156 -1.03 12.15 -11.93
C TYR A 156 -2.33 11.37 -12.20
N CYS A 157 -2.56 10.29 -11.45
CA CYS A 157 -3.51 9.27 -11.85
C CYS A 157 -4.96 9.55 -11.39
N ILE A 158 -5.53 10.67 -11.85
CA ILE A 158 -6.90 11.19 -11.56
C ILE A 158 -8.02 10.14 -11.72
N ALA A 159 -7.81 9.05 -12.47
CA ALA A 159 -8.81 8.00 -12.72
C ALA A 159 -8.60 6.68 -11.93
N ARG A 160 -7.67 6.61 -10.97
CA ARG A 160 -7.34 5.36 -10.25
C ARG A 160 -8.05 5.15 -8.91
N GLY A 161 -8.41 6.19 -8.18
CA GLY A 161 -9.11 6.07 -6.88
C GLY A 161 -10.64 5.91 -6.96
N TYR A 162 -11.21 5.92 -8.17
CA TYR A 162 -12.63 5.66 -8.38
C TYR A 162 -12.94 4.15 -8.39
N ASP A 163 -13.54 3.67 -7.29
CA ASP A 163 -14.08 2.32 -7.17
C ASP A 163 -15.52 2.25 -7.71
N ASP A 164 -15.72 1.36 -8.68
CA ASP A 164 -17.01 1.08 -9.32
C ASP A 164 -17.10 -0.42 -9.64
N SER A 165 -16.69 -1.21 -8.63
CA SER A 165 -16.64 -2.67 -8.55
C SER A 165 -15.46 -3.40 -9.22
N GLN A 166 -14.80 -4.25 -8.42
CA GLN A 166 -14.30 -5.58 -8.78
C GLN A 166 -13.35 -5.75 -10.00
N GLN A 167 -12.60 -4.72 -10.42
CA GLN A 167 -11.59 -4.84 -11.49
C GLN A 167 -10.26 -4.14 -11.21
N SER A 168 -9.61 -4.50 -10.10
CA SER A 168 -8.26 -4.00 -9.76
C SER A 168 -7.17 -4.45 -10.75
N LEU A 169 -7.18 -5.73 -11.16
CA LEU A 169 -6.08 -6.31 -11.95
C LEU A 169 -6.11 -5.91 -13.44
N THR A 170 -7.28 -5.67 -14.03
CA THR A 170 -7.43 -5.33 -15.46
C THR A 170 -7.11 -3.87 -15.80
N ARG A 171 -7.04 -2.96 -14.82
CA ARG A 171 -6.72 -1.53 -15.03
C ARG A 171 -5.21 -1.24 -15.02
N ILE A 172 -4.35 -2.22 -14.71
CA ILE A 172 -2.88 -2.05 -14.72
C ILE A 172 -2.32 -2.54 -16.06
N GLY A 173 -2.17 -1.62 -17.01
CA GLY A 173 -1.54 -1.90 -18.30
C GLY A 173 -0.07 -2.33 -18.20
N TRP A 174 0.43 -2.96 -19.26
CA TRP A 174 1.85 -3.30 -19.38
C TRP A 174 2.75 -2.07 -19.17
N GLY A 175 3.91 -2.27 -18.55
CA GLY A 175 4.85 -1.19 -18.20
C GLY A 175 4.44 -0.36 -16.98
N SER A 176 3.14 -0.23 -16.66
CA SER A 176 2.71 0.28 -15.34
C SER A 176 2.74 -0.80 -14.26
N ALA A 177 2.68 -2.08 -14.64
CA ALA A 177 2.80 -3.21 -13.71
C ALA A 177 4.20 -3.38 -13.09
N GLU A 178 5.25 -2.97 -13.81
CA GLU A 178 6.66 -3.10 -13.41
C GLU A 178 7.08 -2.15 -12.28
N TYR A 179 6.26 -1.14 -11.97
CA TYR A 179 6.49 -0.12 -10.94
C TYR A 179 5.39 -0.12 -9.86
N ALA A 180 4.38 -0.98 -10.01
CA ALA A 180 3.21 -0.97 -9.13
C ALA A 180 3.55 -1.51 -7.74
N ALA A 181 3.07 -0.82 -6.71
CA ALA A 181 3.22 -1.28 -5.34
C ALA A 181 2.34 -2.52 -5.08
N PRO A 182 2.74 -3.44 -4.17
CA PRO A 182 1.98 -4.65 -3.84
C PRO A 182 0.49 -4.39 -3.57
N GLU A 183 0.18 -3.36 -2.79
CA GLU A 183 -1.18 -2.96 -2.41
C GLU A 183 -2.01 -2.42 -3.57
N GLN A 184 -1.39 -1.90 -4.64
CA GLN A 184 -2.11 -1.46 -5.84
C GLN A 184 -2.72 -2.63 -6.62
N SER A 185 -2.20 -3.86 -6.44
CA SER A 185 -2.85 -5.06 -6.99
C SER A 185 -4.22 -5.33 -6.34
N LEU A 186 -4.46 -4.79 -5.14
CA LEU A 186 -5.70 -4.87 -4.36
C LEU A 186 -6.60 -3.63 -4.53
N GLY A 187 -6.24 -2.70 -5.43
CA GLY A 187 -6.97 -1.45 -5.67
C GLY A 187 -6.63 -0.32 -4.69
N VAL A 188 -5.66 -0.54 -3.79
CA VAL A 188 -5.30 0.42 -2.75
C VAL A 188 -4.14 1.30 -3.21
N LEU A 189 -4.32 2.62 -3.11
CA LEU A 189 -3.29 3.63 -3.35
C LEU A 189 -2.99 4.39 -2.05
N ARG A 190 -1.71 4.51 -1.68
CA ARG A 190 -1.24 5.22 -0.48
C ARG A 190 0.02 6.04 -0.80
N LYS A 191 0.40 6.96 0.08
CA LYS A 191 1.70 7.66 0.02
C LYS A 191 2.88 6.69 -0.08
N SER A 192 2.84 5.61 0.70
CA SER A 192 3.82 4.52 0.69
C SER A 192 3.86 3.73 -0.63
N SER A 193 2.80 3.77 -1.46
CA SER A 193 2.82 3.18 -2.81
C SER A 193 3.72 3.98 -3.76
N ASP A 194 3.71 5.30 -3.66
CA ASP A 194 4.61 6.17 -4.43
C ASP A 194 6.06 6.00 -3.97
N ILE A 195 6.31 5.84 -2.66
CA ILE A 195 7.65 5.53 -2.11
C ILE A 195 8.17 4.20 -2.66
N TYR A 196 7.32 3.17 -2.76
CA TYR A 196 7.69 1.91 -3.39
C TYR A 196 8.03 2.08 -4.88
N ALA A 197 7.21 2.83 -5.63
CA ALA A 197 7.45 3.10 -7.04
C ALA A 197 8.72 3.94 -7.28
N LEU A 198 9.04 4.89 -6.39
CA LEU A 198 10.33 5.60 -6.35
C LEU A 198 11.51 4.64 -6.07
N GLY A 199 11.34 3.67 -5.17
CA GLY A 199 12.31 2.60 -4.94
C GLY A 199 12.54 1.73 -6.18
N VAL A 200 11.47 1.36 -6.90
CA VAL A 200 11.57 0.63 -8.17
C VAL A 200 12.25 1.47 -9.25
N LEU A 201 11.91 2.76 -9.33
CA LEU A 201 12.53 3.70 -10.25
C LEU A 201 14.04 3.83 -10.00
N LEU A 202 14.46 3.98 -8.73
CA LEU A 202 15.88 3.95 -8.37
C LEU A 202 16.54 2.63 -8.76
N PHE A 203 15.89 1.49 -8.51
CA PHE A 203 16.40 0.17 -8.89
C PHE A 203 16.66 0.08 -10.42
N ARG A 204 15.68 0.52 -11.22
CA ARG A 204 15.79 0.60 -12.68
C ARG A 204 16.90 1.55 -13.13
N ILE A 205 17.01 2.72 -12.51
CA ILE A 205 18.04 3.71 -12.81
C ILE A 205 19.45 3.14 -12.55
N LEU A 206 19.65 2.41 -11.44
CA LEU A 206 20.98 1.90 -11.08
C LEU A 206 21.37 0.63 -11.87
N THR A 207 20.44 -0.29 -12.07
CA THR A 207 20.74 -1.62 -12.65
C THR A 207 20.49 -1.71 -14.15
N GLY A 208 19.62 -0.85 -14.69
CA GLY A 208 19.14 -0.91 -16.07
C GLY A 208 17.91 -1.79 -16.29
N SER A 209 17.38 -2.47 -15.28
CA SER A 209 16.12 -3.24 -15.35
C SER A 209 15.26 -3.01 -14.11
N PRO A 210 13.91 -3.09 -14.19
CA PRO A 210 13.08 -3.17 -12.99
C PRO A 210 13.43 -4.46 -12.21
N PRO A 211 13.15 -4.53 -10.89
CA PRO A 211 13.46 -5.69 -10.06
C PRO A 211 12.66 -6.94 -10.45
N PHE A 212 11.52 -6.77 -11.13
CA PHE A 212 10.70 -7.85 -11.67
C PHE A 212 10.28 -7.55 -13.10
N SER A 213 10.29 -8.60 -13.93
CA SER A 213 9.77 -8.63 -15.30
C SER A 213 8.98 -9.94 -15.50
N GLY A 214 8.21 -10.07 -16.59
CA GLY A 214 7.35 -11.24 -16.81
C GLY A 214 6.70 -11.24 -18.20
N GLN A 215 5.98 -12.33 -18.51
CA GLN A 215 5.26 -12.54 -19.77
C GLN A 215 3.81 -12.02 -19.71
N THR A 216 3.31 -11.63 -18.53
CA THR A 216 2.02 -10.91 -18.39
C THR A 216 2.10 -9.83 -17.32
N PRO A 217 1.27 -8.76 -17.36
CA PRO A 217 1.23 -7.75 -16.29
C PRO A 217 0.82 -8.37 -14.94
N VAL A 218 -0.06 -9.38 -14.97
CA VAL A 218 -0.50 -10.12 -13.78
C VAL A 218 0.65 -10.92 -13.15
N GLU A 219 1.52 -11.53 -13.96
CA GLU A 219 2.72 -12.21 -13.47
C GLU A 219 3.64 -11.21 -12.75
N VAL A 220 3.90 -10.04 -13.36
CA VAL A 220 4.75 -9.00 -12.77
C VAL A 220 4.17 -8.50 -11.44
N LEU A 221 2.87 -8.21 -11.38
CA LEU A 221 2.17 -7.83 -10.15
C LEU A 221 2.29 -8.91 -9.06
N LEU A 222 2.13 -10.19 -9.42
CA LEU A 222 2.32 -11.30 -8.47
C LEU A 222 3.76 -11.39 -7.95
N LYS A 223 4.78 -11.01 -8.75
CA LYS A 223 6.17 -10.89 -8.29
C LYS A 223 6.34 -9.73 -7.32
N HIS A 224 5.79 -8.54 -7.62
CA HIS A 224 5.76 -7.43 -6.66
C HIS A 224 5.12 -7.82 -5.34
N VAL A 225 4.00 -8.57 -5.35
CA VAL A 225 3.33 -9.04 -4.13
C VAL A 225 4.13 -10.12 -3.36
N ARG A 226 4.70 -11.12 -4.06
CA ARG A 226 5.20 -12.35 -3.40
C ARG A 226 6.71 -12.53 -3.37
N GLN A 227 7.44 -12.08 -4.38
CA GLN A 227 8.87 -12.35 -4.50
C GLN A 227 9.68 -11.24 -3.82
N PRO A 228 10.67 -11.55 -2.96
CA PRO A 228 11.58 -10.52 -2.47
C PRO A 228 12.31 -9.87 -3.66
N PRO A 229 12.58 -8.55 -3.64
CA PRO A 229 13.37 -7.91 -4.68
C PRO A 229 14.78 -8.52 -4.70
N PRO A 230 15.38 -8.75 -5.88
CA PRO A 230 16.79 -9.10 -5.96
C PRO A 230 17.64 -7.94 -5.40
N SER A 231 18.78 -8.26 -4.78
CA SER A 231 19.78 -7.23 -4.42
C SER A 231 20.34 -6.61 -5.70
N ALA A 232 20.38 -5.29 -5.79
CA ALA A 232 20.92 -4.57 -6.93
C ALA A 232 22.43 -4.87 -7.11
N ARG A 233 23.14 -5.19 -6.01
CA ARG A 233 24.55 -5.61 -6.04
C ARG A 233 24.79 -6.91 -6.82
N THR A 234 23.78 -7.77 -6.96
CA THR A 234 23.87 -8.99 -7.77
C THR A 234 23.79 -8.72 -9.27
N LEU A 235 23.27 -7.55 -9.66
CA LEU A 235 23.21 -7.07 -11.05
C LEU A 235 24.36 -6.11 -11.38
N ASP A 236 24.76 -5.27 -10.43
CA ASP A 236 25.95 -4.43 -10.52
C ASP A 236 26.71 -4.35 -9.19
N SER A 237 27.89 -4.98 -9.13
CA SER A 237 28.74 -5.02 -7.94
C SER A 237 29.40 -3.70 -7.56
N HIS A 238 29.30 -2.66 -8.41
CA HIS A 238 29.71 -1.29 -8.08
C HIS A 238 28.69 -0.56 -7.19
N ILE A 239 27.49 -1.11 -6.99
CA ILE A 239 26.52 -0.59 -6.02
C ILE A 239 27.01 -0.94 -4.60
N SER A 240 27.14 0.09 -3.77
CA SER A 240 27.52 -0.03 -2.36
C SER A 240 26.38 -0.60 -1.50
N ASP A 241 26.71 -1.36 -0.46
CA ASP A 241 25.74 -1.93 0.49
C ASP A 241 24.74 -0.90 1.03
N ALA A 242 25.19 0.29 1.41
CA ALA A 242 24.30 1.34 1.92
C ALA A 242 23.20 1.77 0.91
N VAL A 243 23.47 1.72 -0.40
CA VAL A 243 22.48 2.05 -1.44
C VAL A 243 21.54 0.87 -1.70
N ASP A 244 22.05 -0.36 -1.59
CA ASP A 244 21.23 -1.58 -1.67
C ASP A 244 20.30 -1.72 -0.46
N ASP A 245 20.74 -1.30 0.73
CA ASP A 245 19.90 -1.22 1.94
C ASP A 245 18.78 -0.18 1.79
N VAL A 246 19.05 0.98 1.19
CA VAL A 246 18.01 1.97 0.87
C VAL A 246 16.98 1.39 -0.10
N LEU A 247 17.41 0.65 -1.13
CA LEU A 247 16.50 -0.09 -2.01
C LEU A 247 15.71 -1.16 -1.27
N ARG A 248 16.37 -1.94 -0.39
CA ARG A 248 15.77 -3.00 0.42
C ARG A 248 14.68 -2.47 1.36
N THR A 249 14.82 -1.27 1.90
CA THR A 249 13.77 -0.61 2.70
C THR A 249 12.64 -0.06 1.83
N ALA A 250 12.95 0.65 0.73
CA ALA A 250 11.91 1.21 -0.15
C ALA A 250 11.04 0.11 -0.82
N LEU A 251 11.62 -1.04 -1.12
CA LEU A 251 10.98 -2.17 -1.79
C LEU A 251 10.35 -3.21 -0.83
N GLN A 252 10.17 -2.87 0.46
CA GLN A 252 9.45 -3.74 1.39
C GLN A 252 8.00 -3.98 0.97
N LYS A 253 7.49 -5.17 1.30
CA LYS A 253 6.19 -5.64 0.80
C LYS A 253 5.03 -4.99 1.53
N ARG A 254 5.10 -4.90 2.86
CA ARG A 254 4.15 -4.13 3.65
C ARG A 254 4.41 -2.64 3.39
N SER A 255 3.37 -1.82 3.45
CA SER A 255 3.47 -0.36 3.27
C SER A 255 4.28 0.31 4.36
N ASP A 256 4.19 -0.23 5.58
CA ASP A 256 4.61 0.43 6.81
C ASP A 256 6.07 0.09 7.18
N ASP A 257 6.63 -0.95 6.56
CA ASP A 257 8.03 -1.35 6.65
C ASP A 257 8.94 -0.50 5.71
N ARG A 258 8.35 0.45 4.96
CA ARG A 258 9.05 1.36 4.04
C ARG A 258 9.39 2.68 4.75
N PHE A 259 10.10 3.57 4.07
CA PHE A 259 10.27 4.95 4.55
C PHE A 259 8.92 5.62 4.78
N SER A 260 8.82 6.43 5.84
CA SER A 260 7.59 7.13 6.22
C SER A 260 7.17 8.23 5.24
N SER A 261 8.13 8.74 4.47
CA SER A 261 7.99 9.91 3.60
C SER A 261 8.98 9.86 2.43
N ALA A 262 8.68 10.60 1.36
CA ALA A 262 9.59 10.70 0.20
C ALA A 262 10.86 11.51 0.56
N ASP A 263 10.75 12.49 1.46
CA ASP A 263 11.90 13.19 2.02
C ASP A 263 12.84 12.26 2.82
N GLU A 264 12.30 11.37 3.64
CA GLU A 264 13.13 10.39 4.37
C GLU A 264 13.88 9.45 3.42
N PHE A 265 13.21 8.94 2.38
CA PHE A 265 13.86 8.14 1.33
C PHE A 265 14.98 8.93 0.62
N SER A 266 14.72 10.20 0.28
CA SER A 266 15.69 11.11 -0.33
C SER A 266 16.93 11.32 0.56
N ARG A 267 16.74 11.59 1.86
CA ARG A 267 17.81 11.76 2.83
C ARG A 267 18.61 10.47 3.06
N ALA A 268 17.94 9.32 3.14
CA ALA A 268 18.58 8.02 3.28
C ALA A 268 19.45 7.70 2.05
N LEU A 269 18.95 7.96 0.84
CA LEU A 269 19.73 7.81 -0.40
C LEU A 269 20.94 8.75 -0.44
N ALA A 270 20.77 10.02 -0.06
CA ALA A 270 21.86 10.99 -0.02
C ALA A 270 22.98 10.55 0.95
N ALA A 271 22.61 10.07 2.15
CA ALA A 271 23.56 9.54 3.13
C ALA A 271 24.28 8.29 2.60
N ALA A 272 23.54 7.34 2.01
CA ALA A 272 24.11 6.13 1.44
C ALA A 272 25.13 6.41 0.32
N VAL A 273 24.81 7.36 -0.57
CA VAL A 273 25.70 7.79 -1.66
C VAL A 273 26.94 8.52 -1.14
N ALA A 274 26.83 9.28 -0.05
CA ALA A 274 27.97 9.95 0.59
C ALA A 274 28.91 8.99 1.35
N ILE A 275 28.39 7.84 1.83
CA ILE A 275 29.16 6.79 2.51
C ILE A 275 29.89 5.87 1.52
N ALA A 276 29.42 5.78 0.27
CA ALA A 276 30.08 5.00 -0.77
C ALA A 276 31.53 5.49 -0.95
N PRO A 277 32.56 4.62 -0.79
CA PRO A 277 33.93 5.06 -0.81
C PRO A 277 34.27 5.67 -2.17
N THR A 278 34.80 6.89 -2.15
CA THR A 278 35.28 7.59 -3.33
C THR A 278 36.25 6.66 -4.06
N ALA A 279 35.87 6.22 -5.27
CA ALA A 279 36.79 5.53 -6.14
C ALA A 279 37.94 6.49 -6.45
N SER A 280 39.06 6.32 -5.73
CA SER A 280 40.26 7.12 -5.93
C SER A 280 40.66 7.00 -7.40
N PRO A 281 41.07 8.09 -8.07
CA PRO A 281 41.31 8.07 -9.50
C PRO A 281 42.44 7.09 -9.79
N VAL A 282 42.10 5.94 -10.39
CA VAL A 282 43.10 5.01 -10.92
C VAL A 282 43.75 5.72 -12.11
N THR A 283 44.86 6.38 -11.83
CA THR A 283 45.79 6.91 -12.82
C THR A 283 46.07 5.84 -13.86
N ARG A 284 45.74 6.12 -15.12
CA ARG A 284 46.11 5.26 -16.25
C ARG A 284 47.63 4.98 -16.19
N PRO A 285 48.06 3.71 -16.12
CA PRO A 285 49.46 3.38 -16.35
C PRO A 285 49.80 3.71 -17.80
N VAL A 286 50.71 4.68 -18.01
CA VAL A 286 51.29 4.90 -19.33
C VAL A 286 52.20 3.72 -19.65
N ALA A 287 52.06 3.16 -20.85
CA ALA A 287 52.86 2.02 -21.28
C ALA A 287 54.32 2.40 -21.54
N GLY A 288 55.25 1.58 -21.05
CA GLY A 288 56.63 1.50 -21.53
C GLY A 288 57.72 2.04 -20.60
N MET A 289 58.48 1.14 -19.97
CA MET A 289 59.91 0.94 -20.25
C MET A 289 60.41 -0.33 -19.52
N VAL A 290 61.16 -1.19 -20.21
CA VAL A 290 61.82 -2.37 -19.61
C VAL A 290 63.29 -2.02 -19.30
N PRO A 291 63.83 -2.47 -18.16
CA PRO A 291 65.15 -3.14 -18.23
C PRO A 291 65.22 -4.45 -17.41
N GLN A 292 65.95 -5.42 -17.95
CA GLN A 292 66.26 -6.74 -17.37
C GLN A 292 67.76 -6.80 -17.02
N PRO A 293 68.18 -7.45 -15.91
CA PRO A 293 69.02 -8.67 -15.99
C PRO A 293 68.79 -9.65 -14.79
N ALA A 294 69.24 -10.92 -14.68
CA ALA A 294 69.98 -11.86 -15.55
C ALA A 294 69.58 -13.34 -15.23
N LEU A 295 70.09 -14.32 -15.99
CA LEU A 295 69.73 -15.75 -15.99
C LEU A 295 70.76 -16.70 -15.31
N ARG A 296 70.29 -17.85 -14.77
CA ARG A 296 70.84 -19.26 -14.83
C ARG A 296 70.08 -20.16 -13.81
N GLN A 297 69.28 -21.17 -14.20
CA GLN A 297 69.60 -22.57 -14.62
C GLN A 297 70.26 -23.44 -13.50
N ALA A 298 69.90 -24.72 -13.23
CA ALA A 298 69.15 -25.76 -13.99
C ALA A 298 68.45 -26.85 -13.11
N SER A 299 67.73 -27.80 -13.74
CA SER A 299 67.02 -29.00 -13.18
C SER A 299 67.77 -30.33 -13.54
N PRO A 300 67.21 -31.58 -13.63
CA PRO A 300 66.02 -32.28 -13.06
C PRO A 300 66.28 -33.78 -12.62
N ALA A 301 65.26 -34.52 -12.13
CA ALA A 301 65.00 -36.00 -12.25
C ALA A 301 63.84 -36.47 -11.31
N SER A 302 62.99 -37.49 -11.52
CA SER A 302 62.56 -38.28 -12.72
C SER A 302 61.23 -39.05 -12.46
N ASP A 303 60.59 -39.51 -13.55
CA ASP A 303 59.25 -40.13 -13.79
C ASP A 303 59.04 -41.59 -13.27
N PRO A 304 57.88 -42.35 -13.44
CA PRO A 304 57.05 -42.48 -14.69
C PRO A 304 55.52 -42.84 -14.67
N GLN A 305 54.80 -42.43 -15.75
CA GLN A 305 53.79 -43.13 -16.64
C GLN A 305 52.66 -44.07 -16.07
N THR A 306 51.44 -44.31 -16.61
CA THR A 306 50.57 -44.01 -17.83
C THR A 306 49.15 -44.67 -17.59
N PRO A 307 48.17 -44.85 -18.54
CA PRO A 307 47.56 -44.06 -19.63
C PRO A 307 45.98 -44.01 -19.60
N ILE A 308 45.32 -43.59 -20.70
CA ILE A 308 43.86 -43.39 -20.90
C ILE A 308 43.22 -44.49 -21.82
N PRO A 309 41.91 -44.82 -21.70
CA PRO A 309 41.10 -45.38 -22.80
C PRO A 309 39.79 -44.59 -23.13
N PRO A 310 39.10 -44.87 -24.26
CA PRO A 310 38.25 -43.89 -24.98
C PRO A 310 36.72 -44.20 -25.04
N SER A 311 35.97 -43.33 -25.73
CA SER A 311 34.57 -43.54 -26.16
C SER A 311 34.45 -44.46 -27.40
N VAL A 312 33.20 -44.81 -27.80
CA VAL A 312 32.63 -44.91 -29.19
C VAL A 312 31.73 -46.15 -29.49
N LEU A 313 30.46 -45.87 -29.90
CA LEU A 313 29.52 -46.57 -30.82
C LEU A 313 28.66 -47.84 -30.52
N PHE A 314 27.48 -47.80 -31.19
CA PHE A 314 26.57 -48.82 -31.77
C PHE A 314 25.46 -49.57 -30.95
N ALA A 315 24.30 -49.69 -31.62
CA ALA A 315 23.10 -50.51 -31.29
C ALA A 315 23.10 -51.83 -32.14
N PRO A 316 22.16 -52.81 -32.04
CA PRO A 316 20.73 -52.65 -32.45
C PRO A 316 19.62 -53.62 -31.89
N SER A 317 18.35 -53.28 -32.20
CA SER A 317 17.18 -54.14 -32.57
C SER A 317 16.34 -55.05 -31.62
N ALA A 318 15.03 -55.09 -31.97
CA ALA A 318 13.92 -56.03 -31.61
C ALA A 318 13.27 -55.89 -30.20
N GLU A 319 11.96 -56.05 -29.98
CA GLU A 319 10.82 -56.50 -30.83
C GLU A 319 9.45 -55.93 -30.34
N THR A 320 8.38 -55.96 -31.15
CA THR A 320 7.03 -55.40 -30.89
C THR A 320 5.98 -56.48 -30.55
N PRO A 321 4.80 -56.14 -29.94
CA PRO A 321 3.56 -55.98 -30.73
C PRO A 321 2.51 -54.93 -30.26
N ILE A 322 1.48 -54.73 -31.11
CA ILE A 322 0.37 -53.72 -31.16
C ILE A 322 -0.94 -54.42 -31.67
N PRO A 323 -2.18 -53.84 -31.74
CA PRO A 323 -2.68 -52.44 -31.67
C PRO A 323 -3.82 -52.30 -30.60
N PRO A 324 -5.01 -51.63 -30.71
CA PRO A 324 -5.54 -50.54 -31.59
C PRO A 324 -6.22 -49.34 -30.82
N ALA A 325 -6.77 -48.26 -31.42
CA ALA A 325 -6.51 -47.50 -32.67
C ALA A 325 -7.29 -46.14 -32.69
N ALA A 326 -6.86 -45.23 -33.59
CA ALA A 326 -7.36 -43.95 -34.16
C ALA A 326 -8.89 -43.63 -34.21
N PRO A 327 -9.38 -42.41 -34.61
CA PRO A 327 -8.77 -41.27 -35.39
C PRO A 327 -8.90 -39.84 -34.76
N ALA A 328 -8.17 -38.75 -35.10
CA ALA A 328 -7.74 -38.07 -36.36
C ALA A 328 -8.89 -37.32 -37.09
N ALA A 329 -8.82 -36.08 -37.65
CA ALA A 329 -7.85 -34.95 -37.77
C ALA A 329 -8.69 -33.70 -38.26
N PRO A 330 -8.19 -32.60 -38.90
CA PRO A 330 -6.84 -31.98 -39.02
C PRO A 330 -6.80 -30.45 -38.69
N LEU A 331 -5.63 -29.81 -38.86
CA LEU A 331 -5.45 -28.34 -38.92
C LEU A 331 -4.97 -27.91 -40.32
N SER A 332 -5.37 -26.72 -40.75
CA SER A 332 -5.07 -26.15 -42.09
C SER A 332 -3.95 -25.11 -42.04
N ASN A 333 -3.10 -25.08 -43.07
CA ASN A 333 -2.18 -23.98 -43.34
C ASN A 333 -2.90 -22.83 -44.05
N GLU A 334 -2.49 -21.58 -43.80
CA GLU A 334 -2.60 -20.51 -44.80
C GLU A 334 -1.41 -19.54 -44.70
N GLN A 335 -0.99 -19.01 -45.86
CA GLN A 335 0.19 -18.14 -46.01
C GLN A 335 -0.24 -16.69 -46.15
N VAL A 336 0.46 -15.75 -45.52
CA VAL A 336 0.20 -14.31 -45.65
C VAL A 336 1.03 -13.73 -46.80
N LEU A 337 0.37 -13.03 -47.74
CA LEU A 337 0.98 -12.28 -48.83
C LEU A 337 0.84 -10.77 -48.57
N LEU A 338 1.87 -9.97 -48.86
CA LEU A 338 1.86 -8.51 -48.76
C LEU A 338 1.67 -7.84 -50.15
N PRO A 339 0.93 -6.72 -50.26
CA PRO A 339 0.83 -5.93 -51.49
C PRO A 339 1.91 -4.81 -51.58
N PRO A 340 2.20 -4.27 -52.79
CA PRO A 340 3.29 -3.31 -53.03
C PRO A 340 2.89 -1.83 -53.05
N GLU A 341 3.91 -0.97 -53.10
CA GLU A 341 3.92 0.50 -52.96
C GLU A 341 3.72 1.27 -54.31
N PRO A 342 3.18 2.51 -54.32
CA PRO A 342 2.99 3.33 -55.54
C PRO A 342 4.06 4.47 -55.75
N PRO A 343 4.24 4.98 -56.98
CA PRO A 343 5.28 5.97 -57.36
C PRO A 343 4.84 7.47 -57.29
N PRO A 344 5.77 8.45 -57.44
CA PRO A 344 5.54 9.86 -57.05
C PRO A 344 4.94 10.79 -58.14
N ALA A 345 4.51 11.98 -57.72
CA ALA A 345 3.82 13.01 -58.55
C ALA A 345 4.59 14.34 -58.69
N ALA A 346 4.11 15.23 -59.58
CA ALA A 346 4.73 16.50 -60.00
C ALA A 346 3.79 17.73 -59.83
N PRO A 347 4.27 19.01 -59.92
CA PRO A 347 3.69 20.13 -59.16
C PRO A 347 3.01 21.29 -59.93
N GLY A 348 2.33 22.17 -59.19
CA GLY A 348 1.83 23.52 -59.57
C GLY A 348 0.45 23.84 -58.93
N SER A 349 0.04 25.08 -58.60
CA SER A 349 0.64 26.43 -58.72
C SER A 349 -0.23 27.45 -57.95
N GLY A 350 0.37 28.47 -57.27
CA GLY A 350 -0.18 29.80 -56.88
C GLY A 350 -1.53 29.93 -56.13
N SER A 351 -1.83 30.95 -55.33
CA SER A 351 -1.21 32.27 -55.11
C SER A 351 -1.91 33.02 -53.96
N ASP A 352 -1.16 33.82 -53.17
CA ASP A 352 -1.37 35.25 -52.82
C ASP A 352 -2.79 35.80 -52.44
N ILE A 353 -3.01 36.80 -51.55
CA ILE A 353 -2.13 37.76 -50.85
C ILE A 353 -2.89 38.52 -49.72
N THR A 354 -2.22 38.86 -48.60
CA THR A 354 -2.51 39.97 -47.61
C THR A 354 -3.88 40.07 -46.86
N ALA A 355 -4.06 40.86 -45.79
CA ALA A 355 -3.22 41.26 -44.64
C ALA A 355 -4.02 42.17 -43.67
N SER A 356 -3.58 42.23 -42.41
CA SER A 356 -3.54 43.44 -41.52
C SER A 356 -4.40 43.46 -40.24
N ARG A 357 -3.74 43.95 -39.18
CA ARG A 357 -4.24 44.61 -37.94
C ARG A 357 -4.58 43.66 -36.76
N GLN A 358 -3.61 43.22 -35.95
CA GLN A 358 -2.82 43.94 -34.92
C GLN A 358 -3.62 44.72 -33.86
N GLN A 359 -3.60 44.22 -32.62
CA GLN A 359 -3.16 44.89 -31.36
C GLN A 359 -3.49 43.97 -30.16
N ASN A 360 -2.68 43.75 -29.12
CA ASN A 360 -1.24 43.98 -28.90
C ASN A 360 -0.89 43.41 -27.50
N PHE A 361 0.04 42.46 -27.39
CA PHE A 361 0.77 42.21 -26.13
C PHE A 361 2.25 42.02 -26.46
N ARG A 362 3.12 42.72 -25.74
CA ARG A 362 4.58 42.73 -25.96
C ARG A 362 5.29 42.61 -24.61
N PRO A 363 6.15 41.60 -24.39
CA PRO A 363 6.99 41.55 -23.20
C PRO A 363 8.19 42.50 -23.34
N GLU A 364 8.65 43.06 -22.22
CA GLU A 364 9.86 43.87 -22.16
C GLU A 364 11.14 43.01 -22.18
N SER A 365 12.25 43.68 -22.50
CA SER A 365 13.49 43.08 -22.97
C SER A 365 14.37 42.45 -21.90
N GLU A 366 15.14 41.45 -22.35
CA GLU A 366 16.29 40.87 -21.64
C GLU A 366 17.18 41.92 -20.96
N ASN A 367 17.61 41.62 -19.72
CA ASN A 367 18.86 42.17 -19.22
C ASN A 367 19.68 41.06 -18.55
N LYS A 368 20.91 40.86 -19.03
CA LYS A 368 21.78 39.77 -18.60
C LYS A 368 22.29 40.03 -17.18
N HIS A 369 21.86 39.22 -16.22
CA HIS A 369 22.64 38.91 -15.02
C HIS A 369 22.80 37.40 -14.89
N LYS A 370 24.05 36.94 -14.74
CA LYS A 370 24.35 35.54 -14.48
C LYS A 370 24.13 35.27 -12.99
N ASP A 371 23.09 34.52 -12.67
CA ASP A 371 22.99 33.88 -11.36
C ASP A 371 23.97 32.68 -11.32
N PRO A 372 24.90 32.59 -10.34
CA PRO A 372 25.93 31.56 -10.31
C PRO A 372 25.44 30.19 -9.79
N THR A 373 24.14 29.99 -9.55
CA THR A 373 23.61 28.79 -8.86
C THR A 373 23.19 27.62 -9.78
N THR A 374 23.03 27.81 -11.09
CA THR A 374 22.62 26.73 -12.00
C THR A 374 23.81 25.89 -12.49
N ILE A 375 24.19 24.87 -11.73
CA ILE A 375 25.17 23.86 -12.17
C ILE A 375 24.52 22.93 -13.21
N ARG A 376 24.97 23.01 -14.47
CA ARG A 376 24.62 22.01 -15.49
C ARG A 376 25.35 20.70 -15.19
N PHE A 377 24.60 19.64 -14.90
CA PHE A 377 25.14 18.33 -14.49
C PHE A 377 25.53 17.39 -15.65
N TRP A 378 25.32 17.80 -16.90
CA TRP A 378 25.59 17.01 -18.11
C TRP A 378 26.53 17.75 -19.07
N SER A 379 27.27 16.98 -19.87
CA SER A 379 28.37 17.48 -20.72
C SER A 379 27.98 17.75 -22.19
N VAL A 380 26.69 17.86 -22.51
CA VAL A 380 26.16 17.96 -23.88
C VAL A 380 25.06 19.02 -23.92
N ASP A 381 25.16 20.04 -24.77
CA ASP A 381 24.20 21.15 -24.79
C ASP A 381 22.75 20.68 -25.06
N PRO A 382 21.74 21.24 -24.36
CA PRO A 382 20.37 20.72 -24.42
C PRO A 382 19.67 21.10 -25.73
N ALA A 383 20.27 22.00 -26.50
CA ALA A 383 19.83 22.35 -27.84
C ALA A 383 20.02 21.19 -28.85
N GLU A 384 20.91 20.23 -28.57
CA GLU A 384 21.12 19.05 -29.43
C GLU A 384 20.04 17.96 -29.24
N TRP A 385 19.06 18.16 -28.35
CA TRP A 385 18.11 17.12 -27.95
C TRP A 385 16.73 17.17 -28.64
N SER A 386 16.49 18.12 -29.55
CA SER A 386 15.22 18.26 -30.27
C SER A 386 15.20 17.52 -31.62
N PRO A 387 14.26 16.58 -31.87
CA PRO A 387 14.15 15.88 -33.15
C PRO A 387 13.57 16.74 -34.29
N VAL A 388 13.07 17.96 -34.01
CA VAL A 388 12.29 18.77 -34.96
C VAL A 388 13.21 19.70 -35.75
N ALA A 389 14.00 19.09 -36.65
CA ALA A 389 14.81 19.78 -37.65
C ALA A 389 14.44 19.37 -39.09
N ASN A 390 13.14 19.18 -39.36
CA ASN A 390 12.52 19.27 -40.68
C ASN A 390 11.00 19.09 -40.57
N GLU A 391 10.23 20.17 -40.70
CA GLU A 391 8.87 20.14 -41.27
C GLU A 391 8.39 21.56 -41.58
N GLN A 392 8.11 21.84 -42.86
CA GLN A 392 7.47 23.07 -43.30
C GLN A 392 6.10 22.76 -43.91
N THR A 393 5.06 23.28 -43.25
CA THR A 393 3.80 23.82 -43.81
C THR A 393 3.07 23.05 -44.93
N GLY A 394 1.85 22.56 -44.63
CA GLY A 394 0.94 21.96 -45.61
C GLY A 394 -0.56 22.11 -45.29
N ASN A 395 -1.13 23.26 -45.64
CA ASN A 395 -2.54 23.55 -46.00
C ASN A 395 -3.72 23.00 -45.14
N ALA A 396 -4.49 23.91 -44.53
CA ALA A 396 -5.79 23.63 -43.92
C ALA A 396 -6.94 24.20 -44.78
N GLY A 397 -7.94 23.37 -45.11
CA GLY A 397 -9.06 23.74 -46.00
C GLY A 397 -10.43 23.22 -45.55
N SER A 398 -10.53 22.74 -44.32
CA SER A 398 -11.78 22.27 -43.69
C SER A 398 -11.96 22.98 -42.35
N VAL A 399 -13.16 23.50 -42.09
CA VAL A 399 -13.54 23.94 -40.74
C VAL A 399 -13.39 22.72 -39.81
N PRO A 400 -12.62 22.80 -38.72
CA PRO A 400 -12.46 21.69 -37.80
C PRO A 400 -13.82 21.33 -37.21
N LEU A 401 -14.15 20.04 -37.19
CA LEU A 401 -15.42 19.58 -36.63
C LEU A 401 -15.40 19.76 -35.12
N THR A 402 -16.52 20.17 -34.52
CA THR A 402 -16.67 20.08 -33.06
C THR A 402 -16.77 18.61 -32.63
N ALA A 403 -16.31 18.28 -31.41
CA ALA A 403 -16.43 16.90 -30.94
C ALA A 403 -17.91 16.43 -30.84
N SER A 404 -18.89 17.31 -30.58
CA SER A 404 -20.32 16.94 -30.66
C SER A 404 -20.75 16.55 -32.08
N GLU A 405 -20.39 17.32 -33.12
CA GLU A 405 -20.72 16.97 -34.51
C GLU A 405 -20.08 15.63 -34.92
N TYR A 406 -18.86 15.39 -34.47
CA TYR A 406 -18.15 14.13 -34.69
C TYR A 406 -18.86 12.94 -34.02
N LEU A 407 -19.23 13.08 -32.75
CA LEU A 407 -19.95 12.04 -31.98
C LEU A 407 -21.37 11.79 -32.53
N GLN A 408 -22.05 12.83 -33.05
CA GLN A 408 -23.34 12.67 -33.71
C GLN A 408 -23.22 11.88 -35.02
N ARG A 409 -22.21 12.17 -35.86
CA ARG A 409 -21.94 11.40 -37.09
C ARG A 409 -21.63 9.91 -36.82
N MET A 410 -20.99 9.62 -35.70
CA MET A 410 -20.71 8.26 -35.21
C MET A 410 -21.96 7.51 -34.71
N SER A 411 -23.05 8.21 -34.38
CA SER A 411 -24.24 7.65 -33.72
C SER A 411 -25.40 7.31 -34.66
N ALA A 412 -25.27 7.59 -35.96
CA ALA A 412 -26.30 7.27 -36.95
C ALA A 412 -26.18 5.81 -37.43
N PRO A 413 -27.26 4.99 -37.36
CA PRO A 413 -27.22 3.64 -37.93
C PRO A 413 -27.21 3.70 -39.47
N SER A 414 -26.38 2.87 -40.10
CA SER A 414 -26.27 2.78 -41.56
C SER A 414 -27.61 2.45 -42.21
N ALA A 415 -28.21 3.41 -42.91
CA ALA A 415 -29.39 3.18 -43.73
C ALA A 415 -29.02 2.37 -44.97
N VAL A 416 -29.59 1.17 -45.10
CA VAL A 416 -29.49 0.36 -46.33
C VAL A 416 -30.46 0.93 -47.36
N GLU A 417 -29.94 1.33 -48.52
CA GLU A 417 -30.76 1.75 -49.66
C GLU A 417 -31.60 0.58 -50.20
N GLY A 418 -32.88 0.84 -50.48
CA GLY A 418 -33.79 -0.11 -51.13
C GLY A 418 -34.20 0.37 -52.54
N PRO A 419 -34.28 -0.52 -53.56
CA PRO A 419 -34.75 -0.17 -54.90
C PRO A 419 -36.29 -0.30 -55.05
N PRO A 420 -36.92 0.26 -56.11
CA PRO A 420 -38.34 0.66 -56.05
C PRO A 420 -39.38 -0.18 -56.85
N ALA A 421 -40.61 -0.19 -56.30
CA ALA A 421 -41.95 -0.13 -56.93
C ALA A 421 -42.55 -1.21 -57.89
N ALA A 422 -43.66 -1.83 -57.41
CA ALA A 422 -44.98 -2.04 -58.09
C ALA A 422 -45.16 -3.16 -59.17
N PRO A 423 -46.41 -3.61 -59.51
CA PRO A 423 -47.72 -3.58 -58.79
C PRO A 423 -48.61 -4.89 -58.83
N ALA A 424 -49.65 -4.91 -57.97
CA ALA A 424 -51.01 -5.49 -58.12
C ALA A 424 -51.34 -6.97 -58.50
N ALA A 425 -52.18 -7.63 -57.67
CA ALA A 425 -53.21 -8.61 -58.10
C ALA A 425 -54.30 -8.86 -57.00
N LEU A 426 -55.54 -9.17 -57.41
CA LEU A 426 -56.69 -9.58 -56.58
C LEU A 426 -56.78 -11.14 -56.56
N SER A 427 -57.35 -11.86 -55.57
CA SER A 427 -58.79 -12.21 -55.50
C SER A 427 -59.08 -13.31 -54.43
N PHE A 428 -60.31 -13.32 -53.88
CA PHE A 428 -61.21 -14.43 -53.39
C PHE A 428 -60.69 -15.90 -53.24
N SER A 429 -61.19 -16.81 -52.37
CA SER A 429 -62.46 -16.88 -51.59
C SER A 429 -62.42 -17.92 -50.41
N ALA A 430 -63.51 -18.02 -49.63
CA ALA A 430 -63.70 -18.83 -48.39
C ALA A 430 -64.16 -20.32 -48.67
N PRO A 431 -64.69 -21.20 -47.75
CA PRO A 431 -65.39 -20.93 -46.47
C PRO A 431 -65.28 -21.91 -45.23
N LEU A 432 -65.69 -21.37 -44.06
CA LEU A 432 -66.46 -21.95 -42.92
C LEU A 432 -66.03 -23.22 -42.15
N PHE A 433 -65.93 -23.08 -40.81
CA PHE A 433 -66.81 -23.72 -39.80
C PHE A 433 -66.64 -23.05 -38.39
N LEU A 434 -67.68 -23.09 -37.54
CA LEU A 434 -67.81 -22.48 -36.19
C LEU A 434 -68.76 -23.36 -35.32
N PRO A 435 -68.76 -23.37 -33.96
CA PRO A 435 -69.25 -22.21 -33.14
C PRO A 435 -68.78 -22.03 -31.65
N SER A 436 -69.27 -20.94 -31.02
CA SER A 436 -69.58 -20.73 -29.56
C SER A 436 -68.57 -20.15 -28.52
N VAL A 437 -68.45 -18.80 -28.43
CA VAL A 437 -69.01 -17.84 -27.38
C VAL A 437 -69.07 -18.32 -25.90
N PRO A 438 -68.77 -17.53 -24.81
CA PRO A 438 -69.07 -16.08 -24.58
C PRO A 438 -67.97 -15.15 -23.98
N ALA A 439 -68.32 -13.87 -23.73
CA ALA A 439 -67.44 -12.74 -23.33
C ALA A 439 -67.94 -11.93 -22.09
N SER A 440 -67.11 -11.01 -21.55
CA SER A 440 -67.39 -9.99 -20.50
C SER A 440 -66.22 -8.95 -20.43
N PRO A 441 -66.25 -7.82 -19.66
CA PRO A 441 -66.69 -6.48 -20.10
C PRO A 441 -65.61 -5.35 -19.99
N PRO A 442 -65.91 -4.06 -20.36
CA PRO A 442 -64.91 -2.97 -20.49
C PRO A 442 -64.64 -2.14 -19.20
N PRO A 443 -63.60 -1.27 -19.19
CA PRO A 443 -63.19 -0.48 -18.02
C PRO A 443 -63.93 0.88 -17.85
N PRO A 444 -63.97 1.47 -16.64
CA PRO A 444 -64.66 2.74 -16.36
C PRO A 444 -63.78 4.01 -16.41
N THR A 445 -64.46 5.16 -16.54
CA THR A 445 -63.93 6.54 -16.72
C THR A 445 -64.05 7.37 -15.41
N PRO A 446 -63.23 8.43 -15.16
CA PRO A 446 -63.17 9.10 -13.84
C PRO A 446 -63.90 10.45 -13.71
N LEU A 447 -64.38 10.77 -12.50
CA LEU A 447 -64.86 12.06 -11.93
C LEU A 447 -64.88 11.89 -10.38
N ALA A 448 -64.90 12.89 -9.48
CA ALA A 448 -64.38 14.27 -9.39
C ALA A 448 -64.48 14.72 -7.90
N GLU A 449 -63.83 15.84 -7.53
CA GLU A 449 -63.73 16.50 -6.19
C GLU A 449 -65.10 16.99 -5.58
N PRO A 450 -65.23 17.47 -4.29
CA PRO A 450 -64.29 18.40 -3.61
C PRO A 450 -64.18 18.49 -2.04
N ASP A 451 -63.27 19.40 -1.63
CA ASP A 451 -63.27 20.37 -0.51
C ASP A 451 -62.74 20.10 0.94
N SER A 452 -61.66 20.85 1.23
CA SER A 452 -61.29 21.63 2.43
C SER A 452 -61.13 21.00 3.83
N GLU A 453 -59.91 21.06 4.39
CA GLU A 453 -59.54 22.16 5.31
C GLU A 453 -58.01 22.32 5.50
N ASP A 454 -57.57 23.45 6.05
CA ASP A 454 -56.20 23.99 5.98
C ASP A 454 -55.58 24.23 7.39
N LYS A 455 -54.26 24.44 7.46
CA LYS A 455 -53.43 24.92 8.59
C LYS A 455 -53.17 23.99 9.79
N LYS A 456 -51.92 23.47 9.88
CA LYS A 456 -51.14 23.46 11.15
C LYS A 456 -49.62 23.22 11.00
N ALA A 457 -48.89 24.16 10.38
CA ALA A 457 -47.43 24.20 10.45
C ALA A 457 -46.78 25.59 10.65
N PRO A 458 -46.95 26.27 11.81
CA PRO A 458 -46.12 27.45 12.13
C PRO A 458 -45.48 27.42 13.54
N ARG A 459 -45.19 26.25 14.13
CA ARG A 459 -44.58 26.16 15.48
C ARG A 459 -43.09 25.80 15.52
N LEU A 460 -42.60 24.90 14.65
CA LEU A 460 -41.21 24.42 14.76
C LEU A 460 -40.16 25.50 14.46
N LYS A 461 -40.40 26.37 13.47
CA LYS A 461 -39.49 27.47 13.10
C LYS A 461 -39.38 28.59 14.17
N LYS A 462 -40.27 28.63 15.17
CA LYS A 462 -40.19 29.60 16.30
C LYS A 462 -39.52 29.04 17.55
N LEU A 463 -39.32 27.72 17.64
CA LEU A 463 -38.68 27.07 18.79
C LEU A 463 -37.16 26.93 18.63
N LEU A 464 -36.66 26.88 17.40
CA LEU A 464 -35.22 26.75 17.11
C LEU A 464 -34.31 27.76 17.83
N PRO A 465 -34.58 29.09 17.84
CA PRO A 465 -33.72 30.03 18.58
C PRO A 465 -33.78 29.84 20.11
N ILE A 466 -34.91 29.36 20.66
CA ILE A 466 -35.05 29.08 22.09
C ILE A 466 -34.19 27.88 22.48
N ILE A 467 -34.15 26.85 21.64
CA ILE A 467 -33.32 25.65 21.84
C ILE A 467 -31.83 26.01 21.79
N VAL A 468 -31.40 26.85 20.83
CA VAL A 468 -30.01 27.33 20.73
C VAL A 468 -29.60 28.13 21.97
N VAL A 469 -30.46 29.04 22.45
CA VAL A 469 -30.19 29.80 23.69
C VAL A 469 -30.14 28.89 24.92
N ALA A 470 -31.00 27.88 25.02
CA ALA A 470 -30.99 26.91 26.12
C ALA A 470 -29.69 26.08 26.14
N LEU A 471 -29.19 25.64 24.97
CA LEU A 471 -27.92 24.92 24.84
C LEU A 471 -26.71 25.80 25.20
N LEU A 472 -26.72 27.07 24.78
CA LEU A 472 -25.67 28.03 25.16
C LEU A 472 -25.65 28.30 26.67
N LEU A 473 -26.82 28.43 27.31
CA LEU A 473 -26.92 28.61 28.76
C LEU A 473 -26.47 27.35 29.52
N LEU A 474 -26.76 26.15 29.02
CA LEU A 474 -26.25 24.89 29.58
C LEU A 474 -24.71 24.80 29.49
N GLY A 475 -24.11 25.20 28.36
CA GLY A 475 -22.66 25.29 28.21
C GLY A 475 -22.01 26.29 29.18
N LEU A 476 -22.63 27.46 29.36
CA LEU A 476 -22.20 28.49 30.31
C LEU A 476 -22.31 28.01 31.76
N LEU A 477 -23.37 27.26 32.11
CA LEU A 477 -23.54 26.65 33.43
C LEU A 477 -22.46 25.58 33.69
N GLY A 478 -22.12 24.76 32.69
CA GLY A 478 -21.01 23.79 32.77
C GLY A 478 -19.64 24.44 32.97
N ALA A 479 -19.37 25.55 32.28
CA ALA A 479 -18.15 26.33 32.47
C ALA A 479 -18.06 26.98 33.87
N LEU A 480 -19.19 27.45 34.42
CA LEU A 480 -19.27 27.98 35.78
C LEU A 480 -19.16 26.92 36.88
N LEU A 481 -19.54 25.66 36.61
CA LEU A 481 -19.41 24.53 37.54
C LEU A 481 -18.05 23.80 37.46
N SER A 482 -17.30 23.98 36.37
CA SER A 482 -15.98 23.36 36.18
C SER A 482 -14.99 23.56 37.36
N PRO A 483 -14.82 24.77 37.96
CA PRO A 483 -13.88 24.96 39.08
C PRO A 483 -14.36 24.39 40.42
N LEU A 484 -15.62 23.93 40.54
CA LEU A 484 -16.13 23.22 41.72
C LEU A 484 -15.96 21.70 41.62
N LEU A 485 -15.82 21.16 40.41
CA LEU A 485 -15.67 19.72 40.15
C LEU A 485 -14.20 19.29 40.01
N PHE A 486 -13.28 20.22 39.73
CA PHE A 486 -11.85 19.96 39.58
C PHE A 486 -11.00 21.05 40.26
N PRO A 487 -10.55 20.84 41.52
CA PRO A 487 -9.51 21.67 42.13
C PRO A 487 -8.20 21.51 41.36
N ARG A 488 -7.50 22.61 41.10
CA ARG A 488 -6.28 22.63 40.28
C ARG A 488 -5.10 23.19 41.07
N ASP A 489 -4.15 22.33 41.41
CA ASP A 489 -2.91 22.76 42.05
C ASP A 489 -2.00 23.50 41.05
N ASN A 490 -1.48 24.65 41.48
CA ASN A 490 -0.59 25.50 40.70
C ASN A 490 0.87 25.29 41.14
N PRO A 491 1.80 25.00 40.20
CA PRO A 491 3.23 25.21 40.43
C PRO A 491 3.62 26.64 40.02
N THR A 492 3.91 27.53 40.99
CA THR A 492 4.48 28.84 40.70
C THR A 492 5.97 28.74 40.34
N SER A 493 6.32 29.38 39.22
CA SER A 493 7.70 29.56 38.77
C SER A 493 8.38 30.75 39.47
N THR A 494 9.70 30.65 39.65
CA THR A 494 10.57 31.85 39.67
C THR A 494 11.97 31.51 39.16
N GLN A 495 12.49 32.35 38.27
CA GLN A 495 13.88 32.31 37.79
C GLN A 495 14.66 33.56 38.26
N ALA A 496 15.99 33.46 38.19
CA ALA A 496 17.00 34.53 38.24
C ALA A 496 17.35 35.16 39.61
N GLY A 497 18.66 35.19 39.92
CA GLY A 497 19.22 35.95 41.06
C GLY A 497 20.62 35.48 41.50
N GLN A 498 21.64 36.26 41.19
CA GLN A 498 23.07 35.99 41.38
C GLN A 498 23.58 35.91 42.84
N SER A 499 24.75 35.27 43.00
CA SER A 499 25.87 35.66 43.89
C SER A 499 25.96 35.15 45.36
N ALA A 500 27.24 34.98 45.76
CA ALA A 500 27.82 34.92 47.11
C ALA A 500 27.65 33.67 47.99
N SER A 501 28.80 33.02 48.26
CA SER A 501 29.08 32.32 49.53
C SER A 501 29.28 33.37 50.64
N PRO A 502 28.98 33.09 51.93
CA PRO A 502 30.01 32.46 52.77
C PRO A 502 29.52 31.56 53.94
N ALA A 503 30.49 30.83 54.49
CA ALA A 503 30.67 30.47 55.91
C ALA A 503 29.69 29.53 56.66
N ASN A 504 30.30 28.45 57.17
CA ASN A 504 29.93 27.68 58.38
C ASN A 504 29.88 28.60 59.62
N PRO A 505 29.17 28.26 60.73
CA PRO A 505 29.68 27.23 61.66
C PRO A 505 28.67 26.42 62.52
N THR A 506 29.06 25.16 62.79
CA THR A 506 29.17 24.48 64.11
C THR A 506 28.11 24.68 65.23
N VAL A 507 27.47 23.58 65.68
CA VAL A 507 27.34 23.01 67.06
C VAL A 507 26.57 21.67 66.88
N GLY A 508 27.05 20.48 67.30
CA GLY A 508 27.02 19.92 68.67
C GLY A 508 25.63 19.32 69.01
N THR A 509 25.43 18.11 69.56
CA THR A 509 26.35 17.15 70.22
C THR A 509 25.67 15.78 70.46
N GLN A 510 26.47 14.69 70.53
CA GLN A 510 26.25 13.45 71.31
C GLN A 510 25.09 12.48 70.90
N SER A 511 25.41 11.22 70.55
CA SER A 511 25.42 10.00 71.42
C SER A 511 24.02 9.35 71.51
N VAL A 512 23.80 8.03 71.38
CA VAL A 512 24.40 6.91 72.14
C VAL A 512 24.52 5.64 71.27
N ALA A 513 25.47 4.77 71.61
CA ALA A 513 25.73 3.49 70.94
C ALA A 513 24.80 2.34 71.37
N SER A 514 24.72 1.29 70.56
CA SER A 514 24.68 -0.11 71.02
C SER A 514 25.15 -1.06 69.91
N ALA A 515 25.91 -2.08 70.29
CA ALA A 515 26.55 -3.02 69.36
C ALA A 515 26.33 -4.46 69.83
N THR A 516 26.17 -5.39 68.89
CA THR A 516 26.27 -6.83 69.18
C THR A 516 26.84 -7.63 68.00
N THR A 517 28.14 -7.89 68.08
CA THR A 517 28.83 -9.17 67.76
C THR A 517 28.58 -9.94 66.45
N SER A 518 29.66 -10.10 65.68
CA SER A 518 29.89 -11.16 64.67
C SER A 518 30.12 -12.56 65.31
N PRO A 519 30.32 -13.67 64.55
CA PRO A 519 31.63 -13.93 63.92
C PRO A 519 31.68 -14.68 62.56
N LYS A 520 32.66 -14.25 61.76
CA LYS A 520 33.47 -14.97 60.74
C LYS A 520 33.31 -16.50 60.57
N LYS A 521 33.38 -16.94 59.31
CA LYS A 521 34.49 -17.83 58.86
C LYS A 521 34.80 -17.65 57.36
N ALA A 522 36.05 -17.95 56.98
CA ALA A 522 36.61 -17.77 55.64
C ALA A 522 36.97 -19.13 55.00
N GLY A 523 37.13 -19.17 53.67
CA GLY A 523 37.62 -20.33 52.91
C GLY A 523 38.05 -19.92 51.49
N THR A 524 39.20 -20.41 51.03
CA THR A 524 39.99 -19.85 49.90
C THR A 524 40.11 -20.77 48.68
N ALA A 525 40.27 -20.13 47.51
CA ALA A 525 41.10 -20.50 46.34
C ALA A 525 40.74 -21.69 45.38
N THR A 526 40.41 -21.35 44.12
CA THR A 526 41.19 -21.51 42.85
C THR A 526 42.00 -22.80 42.57
N PRO A 527 42.33 -23.17 41.30
CA PRO A 527 41.55 -23.38 40.06
C PRO A 527 41.75 -24.79 39.44
N GLY A 528 41.15 -25.08 38.26
CA GLY A 528 41.55 -26.22 37.43
C GLY A 528 41.00 -26.17 36.00
N ALA A 529 41.87 -26.25 34.99
CA ALA A 529 41.51 -26.19 33.57
C ALA A 529 41.80 -27.52 32.85
N GLN A 530 41.01 -27.88 31.83
CA GLN A 530 41.42 -28.86 30.82
C GLN A 530 40.76 -28.61 29.46
N LYS A 531 41.49 -28.96 28.40
CA LYS A 531 41.20 -28.67 26.99
C LYS A 531 40.75 -29.94 26.24
N THR A 532 39.70 -29.80 25.41
CA THR A 532 39.39 -30.49 24.12
C THR A 532 39.57 -32.02 23.98
N PRO A 533 38.67 -32.70 23.23
CA PRO A 533 38.84 -32.75 21.78
C PRO A 533 37.56 -32.62 20.93
N VAL A 534 37.77 -32.46 19.63
CA VAL A 534 36.77 -32.34 18.56
C VAL A 534 36.07 -33.68 18.30
N ALA A 535 34.76 -33.64 18.04
CA ALA A 535 34.02 -34.72 17.38
C ALA A 535 32.99 -34.13 16.40
N THR A 536 33.16 -34.43 15.12
CA THR A 536 32.24 -34.03 14.05
C THR A 536 31.05 -35.01 14.02
N ALA A 537 29.83 -34.53 14.26
CA ALA A 537 28.62 -35.35 14.14
C ALA A 537 27.48 -34.55 13.47
N THR A 538 27.05 -35.03 12.32
CA THR A 538 25.87 -34.53 11.58
C THR A 538 24.59 -34.91 12.30
N HIS A 539 23.78 -33.92 12.75
CA HIS A 539 22.42 -34.16 13.21
C HIS A 539 21.45 -33.08 12.75
N SER A 540 20.37 -33.51 12.09
CA SER A 540 19.16 -32.71 11.89
C SER A 540 18.53 -32.38 13.24
N PRO A 541 17.96 -31.17 13.44
CA PRO A 541 17.27 -30.83 14.67
C PRO A 541 15.93 -31.57 14.76
N ALA A 542 15.82 -32.52 15.70
CA ALA A 542 14.55 -33.10 16.09
C ALA A 542 13.82 -32.17 17.07
N HIS A 543 12.50 -32.04 16.94
CA HIS A 543 11.67 -31.33 17.91
C HIS A 543 11.74 -32.00 19.30
N PRO A 544 11.87 -31.23 20.39
CA PRO A 544 11.66 -31.76 21.73
C PRO A 544 10.15 -31.89 22.03
N THR A 545 9.68 -33.12 22.18
CA THR A 545 8.37 -33.43 22.78
C THR A 545 8.39 -33.06 24.27
N PRO A 546 7.32 -32.49 24.86
CA PRO A 546 7.33 -32.04 26.26
C PRO A 546 7.39 -33.21 27.26
N GLY A 547 8.60 -33.53 27.72
CA GLY A 547 8.85 -34.38 28.88
C GLY A 547 9.07 -33.53 30.14
N ALA A 548 8.40 -33.90 31.23
CA ALA A 548 8.43 -33.12 32.47
C ALA A 548 9.84 -33.04 33.10
N THR A 549 10.43 -31.84 33.13
CA THR A 549 11.57 -31.52 34.00
C THR A 549 11.06 -31.01 35.34
N ASN A 550 11.41 -31.69 36.44
CA ASN A 550 11.17 -31.23 37.83
C ASN A 550 12.10 -30.06 38.21
N GLN A 551 12.10 -28.99 37.41
CA GLN A 551 12.60 -27.69 37.83
C GLN A 551 11.48 -27.01 38.62
N PRO A 552 11.73 -26.48 39.84
CA PRO A 552 10.74 -25.64 40.52
C PRO A 552 10.45 -24.43 39.63
N ALA A 553 9.18 -24.06 39.49
CA ALA A 553 8.79 -22.92 38.67
C ALA A 553 9.55 -21.66 39.14
N PRO A 554 10.11 -20.85 38.22
CA PRO A 554 10.93 -19.71 38.59
C PRO A 554 10.14 -18.75 39.48
N VAL A 555 10.71 -18.43 40.64
CA VAL A 555 10.08 -17.57 41.63
C VAL A 555 10.22 -16.12 41.19
N PHE A 556 9.11 -15.38 41.17
CA PHE A 556 9.13 -13.96 40.84
C PHE A 556 10.04 -13.18 41.80
N THR A 557 11.00 -12.46 41.24
CA THR A 557 11.94 -11.61 41.97
C THR A 557 12.14 -10.30 41.20
N CYS A 558 11.93 -9.17 41.87
CA CYS A 558 12.15 -7.86 41.28
C CYS A 558 13.61 -7.70 40.85
N THR A 559 13.80 -7.29 39.60
CA THR A 559 15.12 -7.10 38.98
C THR A 559 15.21 -5.66 38.47
N SER A 560 16.39 -5.06 38.54
CA SER A 560 16.65 -3.74 37.95
C SER A 560 17.28 -3.87 36.57
N GLY A 561 16.95 -2.95 35.67
CA GLY A 561 17.50 -2.91 34.31
C GLY A 561 16.68 -2.06 33.36
N SER A 562 17.00 -2.18 32.07
CA SER A 562 16.23 -1.63 30.97
C SER A 562 16.07 -2.69 29.90
N ILE A 563 14.86 -2.82 29.33
CA ILE A 563 14.59 -3.66 28.16
C ILE A 563 13.76 -2.92 27.11
N SER A 564 14.05 -3.17 25.85
CA SER A 564 13.28 -2.76 24.68
C SER A 564 12.29 -3.86 24.32
N ILE A 565 11.01 -3.50 24.22
CA ILE A 565 9.90 -4.42 23.97
C ILE A 565 9.09 -3.91 22.77
N ASP A 566 8.73 -4.80 21.84
CA ASP A 566 7.92 -4.46 20.67
C ASP A 566 6.95 -5.59 20.29
N GLY A 567 5.82 -5.29 19.63
CA GLY A 567 4.84 -6.32 19.30
C GLY A 567 3.49 -5.88 18.76
N SER A 568 2.52 -6.80 18.90
CA SER A 568 1.14 -6.66 18.43
C SER A 568 0.42 -5.43 19.01
N ALA A 569 -0.07 -4.52 18.17
CA ALA A 569 -0.90 -3.40 18.64
C ALA A 569 -2.14 -3.85 19.45
N ASN A 570 -2.65 -5.06 19.21
CA ASN A 570 -3.81 -5.60 19.94
C ASN A 570 -3.48 -6.09 21.36
N PHE A 571 -2.24 -6.46 21.63
CA PHE A 571 -1.77 -6.91 22.96
C PHE A 571 -1.00 -5.81 23.71
N GLN A 572 -0.64 -4.71 23.04
CA GLN A 572 0.07 -3.58 23.63
C GLN A 572 -0.57 -3.06 24.94
N PRO A 573 -1.90 -2.89 25.08
CA PRO A 573 -2.49 -2.42 26.33
C PRO A 573 -2.23 -3.36 27.52
N ALA A 574 -2.22 -4.67 27.29
CA ALA A 574 -1.86 -5.67 28.30
C ALA A 574 -0.39 -5.54 28.71
N VAL A 575 0.52 -5.39 27.75
CA VAL A 575 1.97 -5.22 28.01
C VAL A 575 2.26 -3.90 28.74
N GLN A 576 1.56 -2.82 28.40
CA GLN A 576 1.64 -1.54 29.10
C GLN A 576 1.20 -1.67 30.56
N GLN A 577 0.05 -2.31 30.83
CA GLN A 577 -0.42 -2.54 32.20
C GLN A 577 0.56 -3.43 32.99
N LEU A 578 1.04 -4.52 32.38
CA LEU A 578 2.04 -5.42 32.98
C LEU A 578 3.33 -4.68 33.36
N ALA A 579 3.84 -3.80 32.50
CA ALA A 579 5.03 -3.01 32.76
C ALA A 579 4.82 -1.97 33.88
N ALA A 580 3.64 -1.34 33.92
CA ALA A 580 3.27 -0.41 34.98
C ALA A 580 3.16 -1.12 36.34
N ASP A 581 2.45 -2.25 36.42
CA ASP A 581 2.25 -2.96 37.69
C ASP A 581 3.46 -3.77 38.15
N TYR A 582 4.32 -4.20 37.22
CA TYR A 582 5.68 -4.64 37.56
C TYR A 582 6.40 -3.54 38.33
N ASN A 583 6.41 -2.31 37.81
CA ASN A 583 7.13 -1.19 38.42
C ASN A 583 6.50 -0.71 39.72
N ASN A 584 5.17 -0.71 39.82
CA ASN A 584 4.45 -0.47 41.08
C ASN A 584 4.85 -1.49 42.15
N GLN A 585 4.95 -2.78 41.79
CA GLN A 585 5.34 -3.85 42.71
C GLN A 585 6.84 -3.88 43.03
N CYS A 586 7.69 -3.37 42.13
CA CYS A 586 9.15 -3.42 42.22
C CYS A 586 9.82 -2.06 42.48
N ASN A 587 9.08 -1.06 42.97
CA ASN A 587 9.59 0.28 43.30
C ASN A 587 10.33 0.97 42.13
N ASN A 588 9.78 0.87 40.91
CA ASN A 588 10.33 1.40 39.67
C ASN A 588 11.75 0.88 39.32
N SER A 589 12.05 -0.39 39.62
CA SER A 589 13.35 -0.98 39.28
C SER A 589 13.57 -1.22 37.79
N GLY A 590 12.51 -1.42 37.01
CA GLY A 590 12.57 -1.73 35.58
C GLY A 590 12.32 -0.52 34.68
N THR A 591 13.08 -0.41 33.59
CA THR A 591 12.77 0.51 32.48
C THR A 591 12.27 -0.31 31.29
N PHE A 592 11.06 0.01 30.79
CA PHE A 592 10.41 -0.73 29.71
C PHE A 592 10.17 0.23 28.53
N ASN A 593 10.96 0.09 27.47
CA ASN A 593 10.80 0.90 26.26
C ASN A 593 9.83 0.17 25.32
N LEU A 594 8.54 0.51 25.40
CA LEU A 594 7.46 -0.20 24.72
C LEU A 594 7.14 0.41 23.35
N ASN A 595 7.19 -0.42 22.30
CA ASN A 595 6.75 -0.11 20.93
C ASN A 595 5.62 -1.07 20.51
N ALA A 596 4.96 -0.80 19.38
CA ALA A 596 3.95 -1.70 18.82
C ALA A 596 3.94 -1.70 17.27
N ASN A 597 5.09 -2.02 16.68
CA ASN A 597 5.29 -2.11 15.23
C ASN A 597 4.70 -3.39 14.60
N GLY A 598 4.03 -4.23 15.41
CA GLY A 598 3.33 -5.44 14.97
C GLY A 598 4.17 -6.71 15.07
N SER A 599 3.48 -7.84 15.28
CA SER A 599 4.04 -9.16 15.60
C SER A 599 5.13 -9.66 14.66
N LYS A 600 5.05 -9.33 13.36
CA LYS A 600 6.07 -9.73 12.39
C LYS A 600 7.35 -8.88 12.53
N SER A 601 7.19 -7.56 12.61
CA SER A 601 8.30 -6.61 12.70
C SER A 601 9.06 -6.77 14.02
N SER A 602 8.35 -7.01 15.13
CA SER A 602 8.98 -7.28 16.43
C SER A 602 9.76 -8.59 16.43
N LEU A 603 9.23 -9.66 15.84
CA LEU A 603 9.95 -10.94 15.70
C LEU A 603 11.22 -10.82 14.83
N ASP A 604 11.18 -10.01 13.77
CA ASP A 604 12.34 -9.75 12.91
C ASP A 604 13.38 -8.83 13.62
N SER A 605 12.90 -7.85 14.39
CA SER A 605 13.72 -6.96 15.23
C SER A 605 14.36 -7.66 16.44
N LEU A 606 13.71 -8.70 16.96
CA LEU A 606 14.28 -9.55 18.00
C LEU A 606 15.34 -10.49 17.42
N ALA A 607 15.07 -11.08 16.26
CA ALA A 607 16.00 -11.98 15.58
C ALA A 607 17.28 -11.26 15.12
N ASN A 608 17.21 -9.95 14.82
CA ASN A 608 18.39 -9.14 14.50
C ASN A 608 19.05 -8.46 15.72
N GLY A 609 18.47 -8.58 16.92
CA GLY A 609 19.02 -8.02 18.16
C GLY A 609 18.77 -6.53 18.40
N SER A 610 17.83 -5.90 17.70
CA SER A 610 17.43 -4.49 17.92
C SER A 610 16.51 -4.29 19.13
N ILE A 611 15.86 -5.35 19.61
CA ILE A 611 15.04 -5.36 20.82
C ILE A 611 15.38 -6.58 21.69
N ASP A 612 15.06 -6.50 22.99
CA ASP A 612 15.35 -7.58 23.95
C ASP A 612 14.23 -8.62 23.99
N LEU A 613 12.98 -8.19 23.83
CA LEU A 613 11.79 -9.03 23.95
C LEU A 613 10.72 -8.64 22.92
N ALA A 614 10.22 -9.61 22.14
CA ALA A 614 9.07 -9.40 21.25
C ALA A 614 7.80 -9.98 21.86
N TYR A 615 6.64 -9.39 21.57
CA TYR A 615 5.34 -10.00 21.87
C TYR A 615 4.48 -10.15 20.60
N SER A 616 3.86 -11.30 20.43
CA SER A 616 3.38 -11.77 19.13
C SER A 616 2.25 -12.79 19.23
N ASP A 617 1.24 -12.63 18.37
CA ASP A 617 0.19 -13.61 18.06
C ASP A 617 0.61 -14.63 16.97
N LEU A 618 1.77 -14.40 16.35
CA LEU A 618 2.40 -15.29 15.36
C LEU A 618 3.44 -16.21 16.03
N PRO A 619 3.53 -17.48 15.60
CA PRO A 619 4.60 -18.38 16.05
C PRO A 619 5.95 -17.97 15.46
N SER A 620 7.04 -18.35 16.12
CA SER A 620 8.43 -18.17 15.63
C SER A 620 8.80 -18.98 14.37
N ALA A 621 7.85 -19.71 13.76
CA ALA A 621 8.08 -20.62 12.65
C ALA A 621 8.81 -19.96 11.46
N GLY A 622 10.05 -20.38 11.23
CA GLY A 622 10.96 -19.81 10.22
C GLY A 622 12.14 -19.02 10.81
N ARG A 623 12.11 -18.67 12.11
CA ARG A 623 13.18 -17.95 12.81
C ARG A 623 13.88 -18.87 13.80
N SER A 624 15.02 -19.42 13.39
CA SER A 624 15.84 -20.29 14.24
C SER A 624 16.53 -19.50 15.36
N GLY A 625 16.38 -19.94 16.61
CA GLY A 625 17.11 -19.42 17.77
C GLY A 625 16.27 -18.66 18.80
N LEU A 626 15.04 -18.24 18.44
CA LEU A 626 14.15 -17.57 19.39
C LEU A 626 13.60 -18.56 20.44
N VAL A 627 13.51 -18.10 21.69
CA VAL A 627 12.91 -18.84 22.80
C VAL A 627 11.48 -18.34 23.02
N ASP A 628 10.53 -19.27 23.14
CA ASP A 628 9.08 -19.01 23.19
C ASP A 628 8.54 -19.11 24.62
N TYR A 629 7.79 -18.09 25.05
CA TYR A 629 7.10 -18.01 26.33
C TYR A 629 5.61 -17.64 26.09
N PRO A 630 4.71 -18.61 25.88
CA PRO A 630 3.28 -18.32 25.72
C PRO A 630 2.71 -17.77 27.03
N VAL A 631 2.03 -16.62 27.00
CA VAL A 631 1.54 -15.91 28.20
C VAL A 631 0.01 -15.93 28.33
N GLY A 632 -0.71 -15.94 27.22
CA GLY A 632 -2.17 -15.98 27.25
C GLY A 632 -2.81 -16.34 25.92
N GLY A 633 -4.14 -16.39 25.89
CA GLY A 633 -4.93 -16.40 24.67
C GLY A 633 -5.77 -15.13 24.58
N LEU A 634 -5.57 -14.31 23.55
CA LEU A 634 -6.34 -13.09 23.31
C LEU A 634 -7.68 -13.44 22.65
N LEU A 635 -8.80 -13.05 23.26
CA LEU A 635 -10.12 -13.30 22.68
C LEU A 635 -10.54 -12.18 21.74
N PHE A 636 -11.17 -12.58 20.64
CA PHE A 636 -11.93 -11.70 19.77
C PHE A 636 -13.43 -12.02 19.88
N ALA A 637 -14.26 -11.07 19.51
CA ALA A 637 -15.71 -11.22 19.40
C ALA A 637 -16.17 -10.80 18.00
N VAL A 638 -17.23 -11.44 17.52
CA VAL A 638 -18.09 -10.80 16.52
C VAL A 638 -18.97 -9.80 17.28
N ALA A 639 -18.97 -8.56 16.84
CA ALA A 639 -19.69 -7.46 17.48
C ALA A 639 -20.67 -6.83 16.48
N VAL A 640 -21.82 -6.43 16.98
CA VAL A 640 -22.89 -5.75 16.24
C VAL A 640 -23.24 -4.43 16.92
N ASN A 641 -23.88 -3.53 16.18
CA ASN A 641 -24.50 -2.33 16.76
C ASN A 641 -25.49 -2.71 17.87
N SER A 642 -25.58 -1.92 18.96
CA SER A 642 -26.44 -2.20 20.12
C SER A 642 -27.91 -2.39 19.78
N ASP A 643 -28.40 -1.71 18.73
CA ASP A 643 -29.81 -1.74 18.34
C ASP A 643 -30.15 -3.00 17.52
N THR A 644 -29.13 -3.69 16.99
CA THR A 644 -29.26 -4.94 16.22
C THR A 644 -29.80 -6.05 17.11
N ARG A 645 -31.03 -6.50 16.82
CA ARG A 645 -31.74 -7.52 17.63
C ARG A 645 -31.28 -8.97 17.38
N VAL A 646 -29.96 -9.18 17.29
CA VAL A 646 -29.34 -10.50 17.11
C VAL A 646 -28.26 -10.72 18.16
N THR A 647 -28.40 -11.79 18.95
CA THR A 647 -27.48 -12.15 20.05
C THR A 647 -26.62 -13.37 19.73
N ARG A 648 -26.90 -14.09 18.64
CA ARG A 648 -26.18 -15.30 18.22
C ARG A 648 -26.26 -15.52 16.72
N LEU A 649 -25.18 -16.02 16.13
CA LEU A 649 -25.14 -16.49 14.74
C LEU A 649 -24.39 -17.82 14.65
N SER A 650 -24.81 -18.67 13.71
CA SER A 650 -24.03 -19.84 13.32
C SER A 650 -22.88 -19.46 12.37
N THR A 651 -21.87 -20.33 12.28
CA THR A 651 -20.79 -20.21 11.28
C THR A 651 -21.33 -20.06 9.85
N ALA A 652 -22.38 -20.82 9.49
CA ALA A 652 -22.99 -20.73 8.16
C ALA A 652 -23.67 -19.38 7.90
N GLN A 653 -24.32 -18.79 8.91
CA GLN A 653 -24.89 -17.44 8.80
C GLN A 653 -23.81 -16.36 8.71
N LEU A 654 -22.71 -16.48 9.47
CA LEU A 654 -21.56 -15.59 9.35
C LEU A 654 -20.92 -15.68 7.95
N GLN A 655 -20.72 -16.88 7.41
CA GLN A 655 -20.28 -17.07 6.02
C GLN A 655 -21.28 -16.45 5.02
N GLY A 656 -22.58 -16.57 5.26
CA GLY A 656 -23.61 -15.93 4.44
C GLY A 656 -23.52 -14.40 4.43
N ILE A 657 -23.36 -13.78 5.60
CA ILE A 657 -23.19 -12.34 5.75
C ILE A 657 -21.91 -11.85 5.06
N TYR A 658 -20.77 -12.45 5.40
CA TYR A 658 -19.45 -12.01 4.91
C TYR A 658 -19.17 -12.39 3.45
N SER A 659 -20.06 -13.17 2.80
CA SER A 659 -20.07 -13.38 1.35
C SER A 659 -21.12 -12.55 0.60
N GLY A 660 -21.93 -11.74 1.30
CA GLY A 660 -23.01 -10.95 0.71
C GLY A 660 -24.27 -11.74 0.33
N LYS A 661 -24.38 -13.02 0.73
CA LYS A 661 -25.59 -13.85 0.53
C LYS A 661 -26.69 -13.53 1.53
N ILE A 662 -26.33 -13.04 2.72
CA ILE A 662 -27.25 -12.55 3.74
C ILE A 662 -27.04 -11.05 3.85
N THR A 663 -28.06 -10.27 3.50
CA THR A 663 -28.01 -8.81 3.35
C THR A 663 -29.01 -8.07 4.24
N ASN A 664 -29.87 -8.79 4.95
CA ASN A 664 -30.87 -8.21 5.86
C ASN A 664 -31.01 -9.09 7.12
N TRP A 665 -31.06 -8.47 8.30
CA TRP A 665 -31.04 -9.18 9.58
C TRP A 665 -32.25 -10.08 9.81
N SER A 666 -33.40 -9.81 9.16
CA SER A 666 -34.58 -10.68 9.22
C SER A 666 -34.31 -12.10 8.70
N GLN A 667 -33.37 -12.25 7.77
CA GLN A 667 -32.93 -13.54 7.22
C GLN A 667 -32.22 -14.43 8.26
N VAL A 668 -31.79 -13.85 9.40
CA VAL A 668 -31.16 -14.55 10.52
C VAL A 668 -31.94 -14.41 11.84
N GLY A 669 -33.18 -13.91 11.77
CA GLY A 669 -34.08 -13.76 12.93
C GLY A 669 -33.94 -12.44 13.70
N GLY A 670 -33.26 -11.43 13.13
CA GLY A 670 -33.22 -10.06 13.64
C GLY A 670 -34.34 -9.17 13.08
N SER A 671 -34.19 -7.85 13.20
CA SER A 671 -35.13 -6.86 12.66
C SER A 671 -35.10 -6.85 11.12
N ASN A 672 -36.11 -6.25 10.48
CA ASN A 672 -36.06 -5.96 9.05
C ASN A 672 -35.20 -4.71 8.78
N GLU A 673 -33.89 -4.87 8.88
CA GLU A 673 -32.88 -3.83 8.65
C GLU A 673 -31.70 -4.41 7.83
N PRO A 674 -31.02 -3.61 7.00
CA PRO A 674 -29.90 -4.10 6.18
C PRO A 674 -28.69 -4.47 7.05
N VAL A 675 -27.93 -5.49 6.63
CA VAL A 675 -26.69 -5.89 7.29
C VAL A 675 -25.53 -5.03 6.77
N GLN A 676 -25.05 -4.11 7.61
CA GLN A 676 -23.92 -3.23 7.29
C GLN A 676 -22.60 -3.87 7.76
N VAL A 677 -21.99 -4.68 6.91
CA VAL A 677 -20.70 -5.30 7.26
C VAL A 677 -19.61 -4.22 7.26
N ILE A 678 -18.95 -4.01 8.40
CA ILE A 678 -17.76 -3.16 8.49
C ILE A 678 -16.54 -4.06 8.31
N THR A 679 -15.81 -3.86 7.22
CA THR A 679 -14.69 -4.71 6.83
C THR A 679 -13.37 -4.12 7.31
N ARG A 680 -12.53 -4.96 7.92
CA ARG A 680 -11.11 -4.65 8.17
C ARG A 680 -10.30 -4.81 6.88
N PRO A 681 -9.17 -4.07 6.74
CA PRO A 681 -8.22 -4.23 5.65
C PRO A 681 -7.83 -5.69 5.39
N SER A 682 -7.50 -6.04 4.14
CA SER A 682 -7.20 -7.42 3.73
C SER A 682 -5.91 -8.00 4.35
N ASP A 683 -5.04 -7.13 4.85
CA ASP A 683 -3.78 -7.39 5.55
C ASP A 683 -3.91 -7.36 7.09
N SER A 684 -5.14 -7.20 7.60
CA SER A 684 -5.44 -7.29 9.03
C SER A 684 -5.20 -8.71 9.56
N ALA A 685 -4.40 -8.80 10.64
CA ALA A 685 -4.19 -10.06 11.36
C ALA A 685 -5.52 -10.60 11.94
N ILE A 686 -6.34 -9.73 12.53
CA ILE A 686 -7.65 -10.12 13.09
C ILE A 686 -8.58 -10.64 11.98
N ARG A 687 -8.55 -10.03 10.79
CA ARG A 687 -9.29 -10.54 9.62
C ARG A 687 -8.85 -11.95 9.24
N ALA A 688 -7.56 -12.21 9.16
CA ALA A 688 -7.05 -13.53 8.79
C ALA A 688 -7.41 -14.60 9.84
N VAL A 689 -7.30 -14.27 11.13
CA VAL A 689 -7.76 -15.09 12.27
C VAL A 689 -9.27 -15.37 12.17
N PHE A 690 -10.09 -14.36 11.87
CA PHE A 690 -11.53 -14.52 11.70
C PHE A 690 -11.90 -15.38 10.49
N GLU A 691 -11.30 -15.12 9.32
CA GLU A 691 -11.49 -15.93 8.10
C GLU A 691 -11.12 -17.40 8.37
N TRP A 692 -10.02 -17.65 9.08
CA TRP A 692 -9.55 -18.99 9.43
C TRP A 692 -10.44 -19.73 10.43
N TYR A 693 -10.61 -19.21 11.65
CA TYR A 693 -11.32 -19.94 12.71
C TYR A 693 -12.83 -19.84 12.64
N VAL A 694 -13.38 -18.68 12.23
CA VAL A 694 -14.81 -18.42 12.23
C VAL A 694 -15.43 -18.77 10.88
N LEU A 695 -14.86 -18.28 9.77
CA LEU A 695 -15.34 -18.59 8.41
C LEU A 695 -14.75 -19.89 7.82
N LYS A 696 -13.96 -20.64 8.59
CA LYS A 696 -13.37 -21.94 8.20
C LYS A 696 -12.52 -21.88 6.93
N GLY A 697 -11.70 -20.84 6.82
CA GLY A 697 -10.82 -20.57 5.67
C GLY A 697 -11.53 -19.89 4.48
N SER A 698 -12.82 -19.54 4.60
CA SER A 698 -13.52 -18.78 3.56
C SER A 698 -13.15 -17.30 3.65
N ARG A 699 -12.70 -16.71 2.54
CA ARG A 699 -12.42 -15.27 2.47
C ARG A 699 -13.70 -14.44 2.45
N GLN A 700 -13.64 -13.24 3.02
CA GLN A 700 -14.73 -12.26 2.95
C GLN A 700 -14.81 -11.67 1.54
N SER A 701 -16.01 -11.59 0.96
CA SER A 701 -16.26 -11.08 -0.40
C SER A 701 -17.39 -10.05 -0.48
N VAL A 702 -17.95 -9.66 0.67
CA VAL A 702 -19.01 -8.65 0.76
C VAL A 702 -18.47 -7.23 0.52
N GLY A 703 -19.19 -6.45 -0.29
CA GLY A 703 -18.99 -5.00 -0.39
C GLY A 703 -19.51 -4.31 0.86
N GLY A 704 -18.68 -4.28 1.89
CA GLY A 704 -18.98 -3.65 3.17
C GLY A 704 -18.45 -2.22 3.29
N ILE A 705 -18.75 -1.57 4.42
CA ILE A 705 -18.13 -0.31 4.81
C ILE A 705 -16.67 -0.59 5.16
N SER A 706 -15.76 -0.25 4.24
CA SER A 706 -14.33 -0.44 4.43
C SER A 706 -13.74 0.67 5.31
N LEU A 707 -12.81 0.30 6.19
CA LEU A 707 -12.03 1.24 7.00
C LEU A 707 -10.60 1.34 6.48
N TRP A 708 -10.09 2.57 6.39
CA TRP A 708 -8.73 2.87 5.92
C TRP A 708 -7.61 2.40 6.87
N SER A 709 -7.99 2.03 8.10
CA SER A 709 -7.14 1.64 9.23
C SER A 709 -7.66 0.33 9.85
N ASP A 710 -6.74 -0.51 10.34
CA ASP A 710 -7.06 -1.69 11.14
C ASP A 710 -7.18 -1.39 12.65
N SER A 711 -7.28 -0.11 13.03
CA SER A 711 -7.47 0.30 14.43
C SER A 711 -8.72 -0.34 15.03
N THR A 712 -8.53 -1.05 16.14
CA THR A 712 -9.63 -1.68 16.88
C THR A 712 -10.65 -0.66 17.38
N ASP A 713 -10.22 0.52 17.81
CA ASP A 713 -11.12 1.59 18.26
C ASP A 713 -11.89 2.20 17.10
N ALA A 714 -11.25 2.39 15.94
CA ALA A 714 -11.94 2.87 14.73
C ALA A 714 -13.02 1.88 14.26
N VAL A 715 -12.74 0.57 14.33
CA VAL A 715 -13.73 -0.47 14.03
C VAL A 715 -14.85 -0.48 15.06
N ALA A 716 -14.53 -0.43 16.36
CA ALA A 716 -15.52 -0.45 17.43
C ALA A 716 -16.43 0.78 17.41
N GLN A 717 -15.89 1.98 17.24
CA GLN A 717 -16.66 3.21 17.06
C GLN A 717 -17.56 3.12 15.82
N LYS A 718 -17.04 2.61 14.70
CA LYS A 718 -17.84 2.49 13.47
C LYS A 718 -19.03 1.54 13.61
N ILE A 719 -18.90 0.47 14.42
CA ILE A 719 -20.02 -0.43 14.75
C ILE A 719 -21.13 0.34 15.48
N VAL A 720 -20.77 1.24 16.38
CA VAL A 720 -21.70 2.01 17.22
C VAL A 720 -22.38 3.13 16.42
N ASP A 721 -21.64 3.80 15.56
CA ASP A 721 -22.17 4.86 14.68
C ASP A 721 -23.07 4.32 13.56
N THR A 722 -22.97 3.03 13.24
CA THR A 722 -23.65 2.41 12.08
C THR A 722 -24.72 1.44 12.55
N SER A 723 -25.99 1.85 12.47
CA SER A 723 -27.15 0.98 12.72
C SER A 723 -27.15 -0.26 11.80
N GLY A 724 -27.58 -1.41 12.33
CA GLY A 724 -27.58 -2.69 11.61
C GLY A 724 -26.18 -3.20 11.24
N SER A 725 -25.10 -2.72 11.89
CA SER A 725 -23.75 -3.12 11.52
C SER A 725 -23.22 -4.37 12.23
N ILE A 726 -22.22 -4.99 11.61
CA ILE A 726 -21.48 -6.16 12.12
C ILE A 726 -20.00 -6.04 11.75
N SER A 727 -19.12 -6.35 12.71
CA SER A 727 -17.68 -6.54 12.49
C SER A 727 -17.09 -7.51 13.52
N TYR A 728 -15.78 -7.49 13.69
CA TYR A 728 -15.05 -8.27 14.69
C TYR A 728 -13.91 -7.47 15.33
N ILE A 729 -13.81 -7.55 16.66
CA ILE A 729 -12.91 -6.77 17.51
C ILE A 729 -12.42 -7.61 18.70
N PRO A 730 -11.29 -7.28 19.35
CA PRO A 730 -10.91 -7.84 20.65
C PRO A 730 -12.02 -7.70 21.69
N VAL A 731 -12.20 -8.70 22.57
CA VAL A 731 -13.28 -8.68 23.57
C VAL A 731 -13.22 -7.46 24.48
N ALA A 732 -12.01 -7.00 24.84
CA ALA A 732 -11.82 -5.82 25.67
C ALA A 732 -12.39 -4.52 25.06
N ALA A 733 -12.45 -4.43 23.72
CA ALA A 733 -12.94 -3.24 23.01
C ALA A 733 -14.47 -3.21 22.84
N VAL A 734 -15.18 -4.31 23.14
CA VAL A 734 -16.64 -4.40 23.02
C VAL A 734 -17.36 -3.45 24.00
N PRO A 735 -17.09 -3.49 25.32
CA PRO A 735 -17.88 -2.70 26.28
C PRO A 735 -17.55 -1.21 26.25
N VAL A 736 -16.32 -0.86 25.87
CA VAL A 736 -15.77 0.51 25.90
C VAL A 736 -16.55 1.46 24.99
N ASN A 737 -17.15 0.95 23.92
CA ASN A 737 -17.81 1.75 22.89
C ASN A 737 -19.34 1.56 22.86
N GLY A 738 -19.90 0.58 23.59
CA GLY A 738 -21.34 0.27 23.55
C GLY A 738 -21.77 -0.68 22.42
N ALA A 739 -20.82 -1.35 21.77
CA ALA A 739 -21.11 -2.43 20.83
C ALA A 739 -21.58 -3.71 21.57
N GLN A 740 -22.37 -4.55 20.91
CA GLN A 740 -22.84 -5.82 21.46
C GLN A 740 -22.08 -7.02 20.86
N SER A 741 -21.36 -7.79 21.67
CA SER A 741 -20.81 -9.08 21.23
C SER A 741 -21.89 -10.13 21.04
N ILE A 742 -21.80 -10.96 20.01
CA ILE A 742 -22.72 -12.08 19.76
C ILE A 742 -22.06 -13.44 19.96
N ALA A 743 -22.88 -14.45 20.30
CA ALA A 743 -22.43 -15.83 20.42
C ALA A 743 -22.24 -16.51 19.04
N ILE A 744 -21.13 -17.23 18.87
CA ILE A 744 -20.83 -18.01 17.66
C ILE A 744 -21.25 -19.46 17.92
N ASN A 745 -22.13 -20.02 17.09
CA ASN A 745 -22.71 -21.35 17.27
C ASN A 745 -23.32 -21.57 18.68
N GLY A 746 -23.85 -20.49 19.29
CA GLY A 746 -24.42 -20.52 20.65
C GLY A 746 -23.40 -20.36 21.79
N VAL A 747 -22.10 -20.25 21.49
CA VAL A 747 -21.04 -20.03 22.49
C VAL A 747 -20.66 -18.54 22.53
N SER A 748 -20.81 -17.91 23.69
CA SER A 748 -20.41 -16.51 23.91
C SER A 748 -18.89 -16.36 24.04
N PRO A 749 -18.29 -15.23 23.60
CA PRO A 749 -16.89 -14.92 23.88
C PRO A 749 -16.70 -14.66 25.38
N SER A 750 -16.01 -15.56 26.09
CA SER A 750 -15.69 -15.37 27.50
C SER A 750 -14.45 -16.16 27.92
N ALA A 751 -13.83 -15.75 29.03
CA ALA A 751 -12.68 -16.46 29.58
C ALA A 751 -12.99 -17.94 29.89
N SER A 752 -14.21 -18.25 30.33
CA SER A 752 -14.64 -19.63 30.61
C SER A 752 -14.89 -20.45 29.35
N SER A 753 -15.43 -19.85 28.28
CA SER A 753 -15.68 -20.57 27.03
C SER A 753 -14.39 -20.83 26.23
N LEU A 754 -13.38 -19.94 26.34
CA LEU A 754 -12.03 -20.25 25.86
C LEU A 754 -11.34 -21.31 26.74
N ALA A 755 -11.35 -21.17 28.06
CA ALA A 755 -10.69 -22.11 28.97
C ALA A 755 -11.10 -23.56 28.72
N GLY A 756 -12.40 -23.80 28.50
CA GLY A 756 -12.98 -25.10 28.15
C GLY A 756 -12.90 -25.50 26.67
N GLY A 757 -12.31 -24.68 25.80
CA GLY A 757 -12.12 -24.97 24.37
C GLY A 757 -13.39 -24.88 23.50
N ALA A 758 -14.48 -24.32 24.02
CA ALA A 758 -15.75 -24.21 23.31
C ALA A 758 -15.80 -23.02 22.33
N TYR A 759 -15.05 -21.94 22.62
CA TYR A 759 -15.08 -20.72 21.79
C TYR A 759 -13.96 -20.72 20.73
N PRO A 760 -14.27 -20.47 19.44
CA PRO A 760 -13.31 -20.69 18.36
C PRO A 760 -12.43 -19.48 18.01
N PHE A 761 -12.76 -18.25 18.43
CA PHE A 761 -12.19 -17.03 17.86
C PHE A 761 -11.22 -16.32 18.83
N TRP A 762 -9.96 -16.71 18.76
CA TRP A 762 -8.87 -16.25 19.64
C TRP A 762 -7.50 -16.54 18.99
N THR A 763 -6.42 -16.01 19.57
CA THR A 763 -5.01 -16.31 19.25
C THR A 763 -4.23 -16.63 20.52
N VAL A 764 -3.14 -17.39 20.42
CA VAL A 764 -2.15 -17.49 21.52
C VAL A 764 -1.23 -16.27 21.43
N GLU A 765 -1.03 -15.57 22.55
CA GLU A 765 -0.06 -14.49 22.69
C GLU A 765 1.22 -15.03 23.33
N HIS A 766 2.33 -14.79 22.65
CA HIS A 766 3.66 -15.25 22.98
C HIS A 766 4.57 -14.07 23.32
N LEU A 767 5.44 -14.25 24.32
CA LEU A 767 6.65 -13.44 24.47
C LEU A 767 7.83 -14.23 23.91
N TYR A 768 8.73 -13.56 23.21
CA TYR A 768 9.92 -14.15 22.60
C TYR A 768 11.18 -13.42 23.05
N THR A 769 12.27 -14.16 23.25
CA THR A 769 13.62 -13.62 23.45
C THR A 769 14.61 -14.29 22.49
N ASN A 770 15.76 -13.67 22.24
CA ASN A 770 16.79 -14.17 21.32
C ASN A 770 17.69 -15.28 21.91
N GLN A 771 17.63 -15.47 23.21
CA GLN A 771 18.29 -16.53 24.00
C GLN A 771 17.41 -16.83 25.22
N ALA A 772 17.79 -17.80 26.07
CA ALA A 772 17.05 -18.04 27.32
C ALA A 772 17.05 -16.75 28.18
N ALA A 773 15.87 -16.29 28.58
CA ALA A 773 15.71 -15.01 29.27
C ALA A 773 16.55 -14.90 30.56
N THR A 774 17.19 -13.77 30.80
CA THR A 774 18.07 -13.54 31.97
C THR A 774 18.00 -12.12 32.52
N GLY A 775 17.59 -11.98 33.78
CA GLY A 775 17.53 -10.68 34.45
C GLY A 775 16.14 -10.05 34.31
N LEU A 776 16.04 -8.84 33.76
CA LEU A 776 14.78 -8.09 33.73
C LEU A 776 13.73 -8.73 32.81
N ASP A 777 14.13 -9.23 31.63
CA ASP A 777 13.25 -9.98 30.72
C ASP A 777 12.68 -11.25 31.39
N GLN A 778 13.54 -12.04 32.06
CA GLN A 778 13.14 -13.23 32.82
C GLN A 778 12.19 -12.86 33.96
N SER A 779 12.53 -11.83 34.73
CA SER A 779 11.71 -11.31 35.82
C SER A 779 10.33 -10.86 35.32
N PHE A 780 10.27 -10.20 34.16
CA PHE A 780 9.03 -9.75 33.52
C PHE A 780 8.18 -10.90 32.96
N ILE A 781 8.79 -11.88 32.28
CA ILE A 781 8.11 -13.10 31.81
C ILE A 781 7.50 -13.88 32.99
N VAL A 782 8.22 -13.96 34.11
CA VAL A 782 7.73 -14.59 35.34
C VAL A 782 6.63 -13.74 35.99
N PHE A 783 6.72 -12.41 35.94
CA PHE A 783 5.68 -11.49 36.41
C PHE A 783 4.33 -11.74 35.73
N CYS A 784 4.30 -11.98 34.42
CA CYS A 784 3.09 -12.36 33.67
C CYS A 784 2.36 -13.59 34.24
N SER A 785 3.09 -14.46 34.94
CA SER A 785 2.55 -15.65 35.62
C SER A 785 2.18 -15.43 37.11
N THR A 786 2.40 -14.25 37.67
CA THR A 786 1.97 -13.92 39.05
C THR A 786 0.45 -13.74 39.13
N THR A 787 -0.11 -13.56 40.33
CA THR A 787 -1.53 -13.21 40.48
C THR A 787 -1.83 -11.88 39.80
N THR A 788 -1.02 -10.85 40.08
CA THR A 788 -1.07 -9.50 39.46
C THR A 788 -1.06 -9.61 37.95
N GLY A 789 0.03 -10.14 37.36
CA GLY A 789 0.15 -10.24 35.90
C GLY A 789 -1.00 -10.99 35.22
N THR A 790 -1.56 -12.03 35.86
CA THR A 790 -2.73 -12.72 35.29
C THR A 790 -4.06 -11.99 35.47
N ASN A 791 -4.16 -11.03 36.38
CA ASN A 791 -5.29 -10.10 36.47
C ASN A 791 -5.14 -8.98 35.42
N ASP A 792 -3.92 -8.53 35.14
CA ASP A 792 -3.63 -7.50 34.14
C ASP A 792 -3.97 -8.02 32.73
N LEU A 793 -3.53 -9.24 32.42
CA LEU A 793 -3.93 -9.99 31.22
C LEU A 793 -5.45 -10.12 31.11
N ALA A 794 -6.12 -10.54 32.18
CA ALA A 794 -7.57 -10.75 32.19
C ALA A 794 -8.37 -9.45 32.01
N SER A 795 -7.90 -8.35 32.60
CA SER A 795 -8.51 -7.02 32.48
C SER A 795 -8.40 -6.46 31.06
N ASN A 796 -7.34 -6.85 30.35
CA ASN A 796 -7.12 -6.51 28.94
C ASN A 796 -7.67 -7.58 27.95
N GLY A 797 -8.55 -8.48 28.40
CA GLY A 797 -9.26 -9.42 27.54
C GLY A 797 -8.48 -10.68 27.10
N ALA A 798 -7.29 -10.91 27.67
CA ALA A 798 -6.52 -12.14 27.47
C ALA A 798 -6.78 -13.16 28.58
N VAL A 799 -6.91 -14.44 28.22
CA VAL A 799 -6.97 -15.54 29.20
C VAL A 799 -5.55 -16.03 29.49
N PRO A 800 -5.07 -15.96 30.75
CA PRO A 800 -3.74 -16.46 31.10
C PRO A 800 -3.53 -17.90 30.66
N ILE A 801 -2.36 -18.22 30.08
CA ILE A 801 -2.11 -19.51 29.40
C ILE A 801 -2.43 -20.72 30.30
N ARG A 802 -2.10 -20.61 31.59
CA ARG A 802 -2.35 -21.63 32.63
C ARG A 802 -3.83 -21.92 32.93
N ARG A 803 -4.74 -21.06 32.46
CA ARG A 803 -6.20 -21.24 32.57
C ARG A 803 -6.82 -21.86 31.31
N ILE A 804 -6.06 -22.01 30.22
CA ILE A 804 -6.51 -22.67 28.99
C ILE A 804 -6.16 -24.17 29.09
N ALA A 805 -7.13 -25.05 28.82
CA ALA A 805 -6.88 -26.49 28.89
C ALA A 805 -5.79 -26.92 27.89
N PRO A 806 -4.85 -27.82 28.25
CA PRO A 806 -3.79 -28.26 27.34
C PRO A 806 -4.31 -28.85 26.02
N ALA A 807 -5.47 -29.52 26.05
CA ALA A 807 -6.14 -30.03 24.84
C ALA A 807 -6.61 -28.90 23.92
N THR A 808 -7.11 -27.79 24.47
CA THR A 808 -7.49 -26.59 23.73
C THR A 808 -6.28 -25.95 23.06
N LEU A 809 -5.16 -25.81 23.78
CA LEU A 809 -3.89 -25.31 23.22
C LEU A 809 -3.38 -26.21 22.10
N SER A 810 -3.41 -27.53 22.30
CA SER A 810 -2.93 -28.52 21.32
C SER A 810 -3.81 -28.62 20.07
N ALA A 811 -5.11 -28.36 20.22
CA ALA A 811 -6.08 -28.33 19.11
C ALA A 811 -6.07 -26.98 18.36
N HIS A 812 -5.55 -25.92 18.98
CA HIS A 812 -5.37 -24.62 18.33
C HIS A 812 -4.20 -24.70 17.35
N ARG A 813 -4.53 -24.86 16.07
CA ARG A 813 -3.55 -24.70 14.98
C ARG A 813 -3.01 -23.27 15.03
N ALA A 814 -1.78 -23.05 14.59
CA ALA A 814 -1.33 -21.68 14.33
C ALA A 814 -2.27 -20.99 13.31
N GLY A 815 -2.50 -19.69 13.48
CA GLY A 815 -3.22 -18.88 12.51
C GLY A 815 -2.47 -18.84 11.16
N PRO A 816 -3.15 -18.48 10.06
CA PRO A 816 -2.47 -18.27 8.78
C PRO A 816 -1.47 -17.12 8.93
N THR A 817 -0.24 -17.31 8.47
CA THR A 817 0.72 -16.22 8.30
C THR A 817 0.20 -15.28 7.20
N VAL A 818 -0.01 -14.01 7.57
CA VAL A 818 -0.50 -12.94 6.69
C VAL A 818 0.63 -12.30 5.90
#